data_AF-A0A4U6D1P2-F1
#
_entry.id   AF-A0A4U6D1P2-F1
#
_cell.length_a   1.000
_cell.length_b   1.000
_cell.length_c   1.000
_cell.angle_alpha   90.00
_cell.angle_beta   90.00
_cell.angle_gamma   90.00
#
_symmetry.space_group_name_H-M   'P 1'
#
loop_
_entity.id
_entity.type
_entity.pdbx_description
1 polymer ?
#
loop_
_entity_poly.entity_id
_entity_poly.type
_entity_poly.pdbx_seq_one_letter_code
_entity_poly.pdbx_strand_id
1 'polypeptide(L)'
;MEKRLGSRIRVVASILILVFFGSVSVAWKLIRTRETYAKIEKPVIEKKQVKAPKRRAEPVIVLPENEWVDSTLKSLSLEEKIGQLFMVATFSNREEANTRYIDKLIDDFHLGGLIFFQGGPVRQAQLTNHYQAHSKVPLFIGIDGEWGLGMRLDSTVSFPKQMVLGAVQDDELIYRMGSDIAKQCRRLGIQINFAPVSDINSNPKNPVIGIRSFGEDRENVTRKAVAYMKGLQHNGIIATAKHFPGHGDTDADSHFTLPVLTHSVEQLNNIDLYPYRRLIADSLMGVLSGHLFIPALDNSPQLASSLSEKVITGLLKNQMGFRGLVFTDAMNMRGVLKTGRAAEVNLKALMAGNDVLLYPENVAETITKIKDALNQGTITQKFLDDKVKRILQAKYWSGLGQYKSVDINNLYSDLNTEESKELYRELSEASVTVVRNDNNILPITSIMAETMASVLIGEGSTSVFQKMLSTYKPMRPYTFLSDPSQEEILQMLSYLQPYETVVVGVTGISSNPKYNYGISTGTAEFVKQLKQSGKKVVLCLFGSPYSIQFFPETDALICSNQDGPDQQEIVPQVIFGALGSKGKLPVSVLSYKAGDGIETEALNRISFGTPESVGMNAAMLQKIDGIANAAVIDHVFPGCQVVVARKGKIIYDKSFGGLNYRTPERVTSETIYDVASVTKVAATLQSVMLLYDRKLIDLDERASHYLPELIGTNKQNFTIRDLLMHRSGLVSFYPTLWDRTKTSAGGLLPEYYSSKPDSIYNLQVAPKLFAKPALRDSVWKWVVKSPMNNTRDKVGKFGYLYSDLGFLTLQKVIEKVTGQPLNVFVAANIYEPLGLPYTGFNPLHRFPEKQIAPTEQDYRFRSQLIQGTVHDQMGAVQGGVSGHAGLFSTATDLAVLMQMNLWKGNYGGRQFFAPGTVPLFSRMYDDAHHRGLGWDKSPSDGNSAYVSAQASVNSFGHTGFTGAIVWMDPDEDLLFVFLSNRINPDAENNSITTQRTRRKIHDVVYMSLLERKSVLR
;
A
#
# COMPACT_ATOMS: atom_id res chain seq x y z
N MET A 1 24.67 63.45 30.41
CA MET A 1 24.27 63.90 29.05
C MET A 1 23.21 62.94 28.51
N GLU A 2 22.08 62.90 29.21
CA GLU A 2 20.83 62.29 28.76
C GLU A 2 20.00 63.39 28.09
N LYS A 3 19.13 63.00 27.14
CA LYS A 3 18.36 63.85 26.19
C LYS A 3 19.10 64.24 24.89
N ARG A 4 19.49 63.26 24.06
CA ARG A 4 19.56 63.46 22.58
C ARG A 4 19.62 62.19 21.71
N LEU A 5 19.12 61.04 22.19
CA LEU A 5 19.02 59.81 21.36
C LEU A 5 17.58 59.29 21.17
N GLY A 6 16.56 60.01 21.67
CA GLY A 6 15.17 59.57 21.70
C GLY A 6 14.24 60.06 20.58
N SER A 7 14.69 60.89 19.62
CA SER A 7 13.78 61.47 18.60
C SER A 7 13.98 61.00 17.16
N ARG A 8 15.03 60.24 16.84
CA ARG A 8 15.26 59.77 15.45
C ARG A 8 14.71 58.37 15.12
N ILE A 9 14.35 57.57 16.12
CA ILE A 9 13.79 56.22 15.90
C ILE A 9 12.24 56.26 15.80
N ARG A 10 11.58 57.30 16.32
CA ARG A 10 10.12 57.44 16.21
C ARG A 10 9.63 57.98 14.85
N VAL A 11 10.46 58.64 14.05
CA VAL A 11 10.05 59.19 12.74
C VAL A 11 10.15 58.16 11.61
N VAL A 12 11.06 57.18 11.71
CA VAL A 12 11.22 56.14 10.68
C VAL A 12 10.13 55.05 10.80
N ALA A 13 9.66 54.75 12.02
CA ALA A 13 8.57 53.79 12.23
C ALA A 13 7.19 54.34 11.80
N SER A 14 6.97 55.65 11.89
CA SER A 14 5.69 56.27 11.48
C SER A 14 5.51 56.41 9.97
N ILE A 15 6.60 56.42 9.18
CA ILE A 15 6.53 56.50 7.70
C ILE A 15 6.29 55.11 7.08
N LEU A 16 6.78 54.02 7.71
CA LEU A 16 6.53 52.66 7.23
C LEU A 16 5.10 52.17 7.47
N ILE A 17 4.40 52.67 8.49
CA ILE A 17 2.99 52.32 8.78
C ILE A 17 2.01 53.09 7.86
N LEU A 18 2.39 54.26 7.33
CA LEU A 18 1.53 55.05 6.42
C LEU A 18 1.62 54.63 4.95
N VAL A 19 2.69 53.95 4.52
CA VAL A 19 2.83 53.43 3.14
C VAL A 19 2.10 52.08 2.97
N PHE A 20 1.89 51.32 4.04
CA PHE A 20 1.17 50.03 3.97
C PHE A 20 -0.36 50.16 4.00
N PHE A 21 -0.90 51.29 4.47
CA PHE A 21 -2.35 51.55 4.46
C PHE A 21 -2.84 52.36 3.22
N GLY A 22 -1.94 52.83 2.37
CA GLY A 22 -2.28 53.59 1.15
C GLY A 22 -2.51 52.77 -0.11
N SER A 23 -2.02 51.52 -0.17
CA SER A 23 -1.99 50.69 -1.39
C SER A 23 -3.06 49.60 -1.48
N VAL A 24 -3.91 49.44 -0.44
CA VAL A 24 -5.08 48.52 -0.49
C VAL A 24 -6.39 49.27 -0.82
N SER A 25 -6.37 50.61 -0.86
CA SER A 25 -7.58 51.44 -1.04
C SER A 25 -7.93 51.79 -2.51
N VAL A 26 -7.03 51.58 -3.47
CA VAL A 26 -7.25 51.98 -4.88
C VAL A 26 -7.66 50.81 -5.79
N ALA A 27 -7.44 49.56 -5.37
CA ALA A 27 -7.82 48.38 -6.16
C ALA A 27 -9.31 47.96 -6.02
N TRP A 28 -10.05 48.55 -5.06
CA TRP A 28 -11.47 48.23 -4.84
C TRP A 28 -12.46 49.27 -5.40
N LYS A 29 -11.96 50.32 -6.07
CA LYS A 29 -12.80 51.47 -6.50
C LYS A 29 -13.16 51.50 -7.99
N LEU A 30 -12.80 50.47 -8.77
CA LEU A 30 -13.09 50.41 -10.22
C LEU A 30 -13.94 49.22 -10.68
N ILE A 31 -14.44 48.38 -9.77
CA ILE A 31 -15.36 47.29 -10.12
C ILE A 31 -16.60 47.40 -9.23
N ARG A 32 -17.46 48.37 -9.54
CA ARG A 32 -18.93 48.32 -9.32
C ARG A 32 -19.56 49.66 -9.72
N THR A 33 -20.21 49.67 -10.88
CA THR A 33 -21.49 50.39 -11.04
C THR A 33 -22.36 49.62 -12.03
N ARG A 34 -23.67 49.57 -11.68
CA ARG A 34 -24.78 48.76 -12.22
C ARG A 34 -24.70 47.31 -11.72
N GLU A 35 -25.55 46.89 -10.79
CA GLU A 35 -27.02 46.91 -10.91
C GLU A 35 -27.75 47.37 -9.64
N THR A 36 -28.94 47.91 -9.88
CA THR A 36 -29.94 48.45 -8.95
C THR A 36 -30.53 47.38 -8.02
N TYR A 37 -30.46 47.62 -6.71
CA TYR A 37 -31.14 46.84 -5.68
C TYR A 37 -32.59 47.32 -5.50
N ALA A 38 -33.55 46.43 -5.76
CA ALA A 38 -34.88 46.53 -5.18
C ALA A 38 -34.83 46.14 -3.69
N LYS A 39 -35.52 46.91 -2.84
CA LYS A 39 -35.71 46.65 -1.40
C LYS A 39 -36.35 45.27 -1.20
N ILE A 40 -35.67 44.37 -0.50
CA ILE A 40 -36.26 43.17 0.08
C ILE A 40 -36.27 43.36 1.60
N GLU A 41 -37.46 43.45 2.17
CA GLU A 41 -37.71 43.45 3.60
C GLU A 41 -37.26 42.11 4.22
N LYS A 42 -36.68 42.18 5.43
CA LYS A 42 -36.30 41.00 6.20
C LYS A 42 -37.56 40.18 6.52
N PRO A 43 -37.64 38.89 6.14
CA PRO A 43 -38.73 38.06 6.60
C PRO A 43 -38.48 37.71 8.08
N VAL A 44 -39.44 38.09 8.91
CA VAL A 44 -39.61 37.56 10.26
C VAL A 44 -39.72 36.04 10.14
N ILE A 45 -38.73 35.33 10.69
CA ILE A 45 -38.76 33.86 10.77
C ILE A 45 -39.75 33.51 11.88
N GLU A 46 -41.03 33.37 11.52
CA GLU A 46 -41.95 32.57 12.32
C GLU A 46 -41.39 31.13 12.40
N LYS A 47 -41.24 30.62 13.63
CA LYS A 47 -41.05 29.19 13.89
C LYS A 47 -42.26 28.43 13.36
N LYS A 48 -42.26 28.07 12.08
CA LYS A 48 -43.19 27.07 11.54
C LYS A 48 -42.85 25.74 12.18
N GLN A 49 -43.75 25.25 13.04
CA GLN A 49 -43.83 23.83 13.36
C GLN A 49 -43.82 23.05 12.04
N VAL A 50 -42.75 22.29 11.82
CA VAL A 50 -42.64 21.36 10.70
C VAL A 50 -43.71 20.29 10.93
N LYS A 51 -44.87 20.42 10.29
CA LYS A 51 -45.83 19.32 10.18
C LYS A 51 -45.15 18.21 9.37
N ALA A 52 -45.12 17.02 9.94
CA ALA A 52 -44.62 15.81 9.28
C ALA A 52 -45.17 15.67 7.85
N PRO A 53 -44.35 15.20 6.89
CA PRO A 53 -44.77 15.11 5.49
C PRO A 53 -45.98 14.18 5.36
N LYS A 54 -47.09 14.71 4.81
CA LYS A 54 -48.37 13.98 4.60
C LYS A 54 -48.43 13.17 3.30
N ARG A 55 -47.34 13.05 2.54
CA ARG A 55 -47.26 12.18 1.35
C ARG A 55 -46.42 10.95 1.69
N ARG A 56 -47.04 9.76 1.69
CA ARG A 56 -46.32 8.48 1.66
C ARG A 56 -45.44 8.50 0.41
N ALA A 57 -44.13 8.29 0.57
CA ALA A 57 -43.25 8.00 -0.56
C ALA A 57 -43.86 6.82 -1.34
N GLU A 58 -43.90 6.91 -2.67
CA GLU A 58 -44.32 5.77 -3.48
C GLU A 58 -43.40 4.58 -3.15
N PRO A 59 -43.95 3.37 -2.98
CA PRO A 59 -43.18 2.22 -2.54
C PRO A 59 -42.11 1.89 -3.58
N VAL A 60 -40.86 1.83 -3.13
CA VAL A 60 -39.75 1.28 -3.91
C VAL A 60 -40.12 -0.16 -4.32
N ILE A 61 -40.17 -0.44 -5.62
CA ILE A 61 -40.46 -1.78 -6.13
C ILE A 61 -39.17 -2.61 -6.02
N VAL A 62 -39.04 -3.38 -4.95
CA VAL A 62 -37.87 -4.23 -4.66
C VAL A 62 -37.96 -5.61 -5.33
N LEU A 63 -39.19 -6.10 -5.55
CA LEU A 63 -39.49 -7.44 -6.06
C LEU A 63 -40.56 -7.34 -7.16
N PRO A 64 -40.18 -7.34 -8.45
CA PRO A 64 -41.14 -7.12 -9.53
C PRO A 64 -42.05 -8.34 -9.75
N GLU A 65 -43.22 -8.08 -10.35
CA GLU A 65 -44.12 -9.13 -10.84
C GLU A 65 -43.50 -9.88 -12.02
N ASN A 66 -43.72 -11.20 -12.10
CA ASN A 66 -43.12 -12.05 -13.13
C ASN A 66 -43.92 -13.33 -13.41
N GLU A 67 -43.97 -13.75 -14.66
CA GLU A 67 -44.70 -14.95 -15.10
C GLU A 67 -44.13 -16.26 -14.53
N TRP A 68 -42.80 -16.37 -14.37
CA TRP A 68 -42.16 -17.53 -13.74
C TRP A 68 -42.62 -17.67 -12.28
N VAL A 69 -42.72 -16.56 -11.55
CA VAL A 69 -43.17 -16.53 -10.16
C VAL A 69 -44.61 -17.04 -10.06
N ASP A 70 -45.51 -16.48 -10.88
CA ASP A 70 -46.94 -16.82 -10.82
C ASP A 70 -47.18 -18.28 -11.27
N SER A 71 -46.49 -18.73 -12.32
CA SER A 71 -46.59 -20.11 -12.81
C SER A 71 -46.02 -21.12 -11.81
N THR A 72 -44.85 -20.84 -11.22
CA THR A 72 -44.27 -21.68 -10.17
C THR A 72 -45.20 -21.72 -8.96
N LEU A 73 -45.65 -20.59 -8.42
CA LEU A 73 -46.54 -20.55 -7.24
C LEU A 73 -47.82 -21.36 -7.44
N LYS A 74 -48.44 -21.30 -8.62
CA LYS A 74 -49.63 -22.08 -8.97
C LYS A 74 -49.37 -23.58 -9.05
N SER A 75 -48.15 -23.98 -9.40
CA SER A 75 -47.76 -25.38 -9.53
C SER A 75 -47.40 -26.07 -8.20
N LEU A 76 -47.16 -25.30 -7.13
CA LEU A 76 -46.74 -25.84 -5.84
C LEU A 76 -47.93 -26.39 -5.04
N SER A 77 -47.76 -27.59 -4.51
CA SER A 77 -48.60 -28.18 -3.47
C SER A 77 -48.51 -27.37 -2.17
N LEU A 78 -49.42 -27.65 -1.23
CA LEU A 78 -49.38 -27.00 0.09
C LEU A 78 -48.06 -27.27 0.82
N GLU A 79 -47.53 -28.48 0.77
CA GLU A 79 -46.28 -28.85 1.45
C GLU A 79 -45.08 -28.19 0.79
N GLU A 80 -45.04 -28.14 -0.55
CA GLU A 80 -44.00 -27.42 -1.29
C GLU A 80 -44.00 -25.92 -0.95
N LYS A 81 -45.19 -25.29 -0.82
CA LYS A 81 -45.33 -23.89 -0.39
C LYS A 81 -44.81 -23.67 1.02
N ILE A 82 -45.15 -24.55 1.97
CA ILE A 82 -44.66 -24.44 3.35
C ILE A 82 -43.14 -24.62 3.38
N GLY A 83 -42.59 -25.58 2.62
CA GLY A 83 -41.16 -25.85 2.52
C GLY A 83 -40.34 -24.62 2.11
N GLN A 84 -40.89 -23.76 1.24
CA GLN A 84 -40.24 -22.53 0.81
C GLN A 84 -39.93 -21.53 1.96
N LEU A 85 -40.61 -21.66 3.11
CA LEU A 85 -40.41 -20.80 4.27
C LEU A 85 -39.14 -21.15 5.09
N PHE A 86 -38.43 -22.22 4.75
CA PHE A 86 -37.32 -22.75 5.54
C PHE A 86 -35.97 -22.55 4.84
N MET A 87 -35.00 -22.04 5.58
CA MET A 87 -33.58 -22.04 5.22
C MET A 87 -32.76 -22.77 6.28
N VAL A 88 -32.23 -23.95 5.95
CA VAL A 88 -31.54 -24.83 6.91
C VAL A 88 -30.01 -24.71 6.78
N ALA A 89 -29.29 -24.86 7.89
CA ALA A 89 -27.83 -24.80 7.88
C ALA A 89 -27.19 -26.08 7.31
N THR A 90 -26.13 -25.90 6.53
CA THR A 90 -25.25 -26.99 6.05
C THR A 90 -23.78 -26.57 6.11
N PHE A 91 -22.88 -27.54 5.99
CA PHE A 91 -21.45 -27.38 6.25
C PHE A 91 -20.66 -28.25 5.27
N SER A 92 -19.70 -27.66 4.55
CA SER A 92 -18.94 -28.40 3.54
C SER A 92 -17.71 -29.14 4.09
N ASN A 93 -17.48 -29.08 5.40
CA ASN A 93 -16.43 -29.83 6.10
C ASN A 93 -16.95 -30.98 6.97
N ARG A 94 -18.25 -31.27 6.96
CA ARG A 94 -18.84 -32.37 7.73
C ARG A 94 -18.83 -33.67 6.95
N GLU A 95 -19.00 -34.77 7.68
CA GLU A 95 -19.08 -36.12 7.13
C GLU A 95 -20.35 -36.31 6.28
N GLU A 96 -20.33 -37.32 5.40
CA GLU A 96 -21.40 -37.66 4.46
C GLU A 96 -22.77 -37.90 5.13
N ALA A 97 -22.78 -38.32 6.40
CA ALA A 97 -24.02 -38.44 7.18
C ALA A 97 -24.77 -37.10 7.31
N ASN A 98 -24.06 -35.98 7.36
CA ASN A 98 -24.67 -34.66 7.35
C ASN A 98 -25.29 -34.36 5.98
N THR A 99 -24.62 -34.69 4.88
CA THR A 99 -25.17 -34.54 3.52
C THR A 99 -26.46 -35.33 3.36
N ARG A 100 -26.47 -36.61 3.73
CA ARG A 100 -27.69 -37.45 3.67
C ARG A 100 -28.84 -36.90 4.53
N TYR A 101 -28.53 -36.30 5.68
CA TYR A 101 -29.53 -35.64 6.51
C TYR A 101 -30.14 -34.43 5.79
N ILE A 102 -29.31 -33.61 5.12
CA ILE A 102 -29.79 -32.46 4.34
C ILE A 102 -30.60 -32.93 3.12
N ASP A 103 -30.15 -33.97 2.41
CA ASP A 103 -30.89 -34.57 1.28
C ASP A 103 -32.30 -34.96 1.73
N LYS A 104 -32.40 -35.68 2.87
CA LYS A 104 -33.70 -36.04 3.45
C LYS A 104 -34.57 -34.82 3.74
N LEU A 105 -34.01 -33.74 4.28
CA LEU A 105 -34.80 -32.53 4.53
C LEU A 105 -35.28 -31.87 3.24
N ILE A 106 -34.46 -31.86 2.18
CA ILE A 106 -34.84 -31.31 0.86
C ILE A 106 -35.94 -32.16 0.24
N ASP A 107 -35.77 -33.49 0.24
CA ASP A 107 -36.67 -34.44 -0.40
C ASP A 107 -38.02 -34.52 0.34
N ASP A 108 -38.00 -34.63 1.67
CA ASP A 108 -39.22 -34.80 2.49
C ASP A 108 -39.98 -33.49 2.72
N PHE A 109 -39.29 -32.35 2.76
CA PHE A 109 -39.87 -31.07 3.18
C PHE A 109 -39.74 -29.92 2.17
N HIS A 110 -39.17 -30.17 0.99
CA HIS A 110 -39.13 -29.24 -0.14
C HIS A 110 -38.59 -27.85 0.23
N LEU A 111 -37.43 -27.84 0.91
CA LEU A 111 -36.85 -26.64 1.51
C LEU A 111 -36.76 -25.45 0.54
N GLY A 112 -36.89 -24.24 1.07
CA GLY A 112 -36.74 -23.00 0.32
C GLY A 112 -35.29 -22.61 0.06
N GLY A 113 -34.39 -22.98 0.97
CA GLY A 113 -32.98 -22.70 0.83
C GLY A 113 -32.09 -23.36 1.88
N LEU A 114 -30.80 -23.12 1.75
CA LEU A 114 -29.74 -23.55 2.65
C LEU A 114 -28.82 -22.37 2.97
N ILE A 115 -28.24 -22.35 4.17
CA ILE A 115 -27.15 -21.44 4.54
C ILE A 115 -25.87 -22.24 4.83
N PHE A 116 -24.77 -21.87 4.19
CA PHE A 116 -23.46 -22.47 4.45
C PHE A 116 -22.73 -21.72 5.57
N PHE A 117 -22.12 -22.48 6.49
CA PHE A 117 -21.20 -21.98 7.51
C PHE A 117 -19.77 -22.49 7.23
N GLN A 118 -19.17 -23.32 8.09
CA GLN A 118 -17.78 -23.72 7.94
C GLN A 118 -17.55 -24.71 6.79
N GLY A 119 -16.44 -24.52 6.08
CA GLY A 119 -15.86 -25.52 5.19
C GLY A 119 -14.97 -24.89 4.12
N GLY A 120 -14.94 -25.46 2.92
CA GLY A 120 -14.11 -24.97 1.82
C GLY A 120 -14.88 -24.73 0.52
N PRO A 121 -14.40 -23.81 -0.35
CA PRO A 121 -15.16 -23.31 -1.50
C PRO A 121 -15.49 -24.39 -2.53
N VAL A 122 -14.53 -25.28 -2.85
CA VAL A 122 -14.74 -26.36 -3.83
C VAL A 122 -15.74 -27.39 -3.30
N ARG A 123 -15.61 -27.79 -2.02
CA ARG A 123 -16.56 -28.71 -1.38
C ARG A 123 -17.96 -28.10 -1.31
N GLN A 124 -18.06 -26.81 -1.00
CA GLN A 124 -19.35 -26.11 -1.01
C GLN A 124 -19.96 -26.07 -2.41
N ALA A 125 -19.18 -25.79 -3.47
CA ALA A 125 -19.69 -25.78 -4.84
C ALA A 125 -20.23 -27.17 -5.26
N GLN A 126 -19.52 -28.24 -4.90
CA GLN A 126 -19.97 -29.62 -5.14
C GLN A 126 -21.28 -29.92 -4.42
N LEU A 127 -21.36 -29.59 -3.11
CA LEU A 127 -22.59 -29.78 -2.34
C LEU A 127 -23.73 -28.89 -2.83
N THR A 128 -23.44 -27.68 -3.29
CA THR A 128 -24.43 -26.79 -3.90
C THR A 128 -25.04 -27.43 -5.14
N ASN A 129 -24.21 -27.98 -6.04
CA ASN A 129 -24.71 -28.69 -7.22
C ASN A 129 -25.51 -29.94 -6.84
N HIS A 130 -25.03 -30.69 -5.85
CA HIS A 130 -25.73 -31.87 -5.32
C HIS A 130 -27.12 -31.51 -4.78
N TYR A 131 -27.22 -30.56 -3.84
CA TYR A 131 -28.50 -30.15 -3.25
C TYR A 131 -29.46 -29.52 -4.25
N GLN A 132 -28.95 -28.73 -5.21
CA GLN A 132 -29.79 -28.15 -6.25
C GLN A 132 -30.39 -29.23 -7.17
N ALA A 133 -29.69 -30.35 -7.40
CA ALA A 133 -30.22 -31.46 -8.20
C ALA A 133 -31.37 -32.22 -7.52
N HIS A 134 -31.44 -32.17 -6.18
CA HIS A 134 -32.53 -32.77 -5.39
C HIS A 134 -33.78 -31.88 -5.31
N SER A 135 -33.66 -30.58 -5.60
CA SER A 135 -34.76 -29.63 -5.41
C SER A 135 -35.49 -29.29 -6.71
N LYS A 136 -36.82 -29.43 -6.71
CA LYS A 136 -37.68 -29.06 -7.84
C LYS A 136 -37.73 -27.54 -8.07
N VAL A 137 -37.86 -26.77 -6.99
CA VAL A 137 -37.71 -25.30 -7.03
C VAL A 137 -36.28 -25.00 -6.60
N PRO A 138 -35.47 -24.27 -7.39
CA PRO A 138 -34.08 -24.01 -7.03
C PRO A 138 -33.95 -23.42 -5.62
N LEU A 139 -33.06 -23.99 -4.82
CA LEU A 139 -32.81 -23.57 -3.44
C LEU A 139 -32.14 -22.20 -3.45
N PHE A 140 -32.51 -21.34 -2.50
CA PHE A 140 -31.60 -20.27 -2.12
C PHE A 140 -30.35 -20.84 -1.48
N ILE A 141 -29.19 -20.33 -1.86
CA ILE A 141 -27.93 -20.57 -1.17
C ILE A 141 -27.52 -19.26 -0.50
N GLY A 142 -27.46 -19.29 0.82
CA GLY A 142 -27.06 -18.17 1.66
C GLY A 142 -25.68 -18.37 2.28
N ILE A 143 -25.03 -17.27 2.64
CA ILE A 143 -23.82 -17.26 3.45
C ILE A 143 -23.83 -16.05 4.40
N ASP A 144 -23.21 -16.21 5.55
CA ASP A 144 -22.89 -15.09 6.43
C ASP A 144 -21.45 -14.64 6.21
N GLY A 145 -21.23 -13.78 5.20
CA GLY A 145 -19.93 -13.30 4.76
C GLY A 145 -19.76 -11.80 4.96
N GLU A 146 -19.67 -11.35 6.21
CA GLU A 146 -19.53 -9.93 6.57
C GLU A 146 -18.28 -9.31 5.91
N TRP A 147 -17.11 -9.92 6.10
CA TRP A 147 -15.86 -9.52 5.44
C TRP A 147 -15.49 -10.45 4.26
N GLY A 148 -16.51 -10.93 3.56
CA GLY A 148 -16.37 -11.83 2.41
C GLY A 148 -16.46 -13.31 2.78
N LEU A 149 -16.19 -14.17 1.79
CA LEU A 149 -16.32 -15.62 1.93
C LEU A 149 -15.40 -16.20 3.01
N GLY A 150 -14.22 -15.59 3.22
CA GLY A 150 -13.23 -16.02 4.20
C GLY A 150 -13.70 -15.98 5.66
N MET A 151 -14.84 -15.34 5.95
CA MET A 151 -15.51 -15.44 7.25
C MET A 151 -15.97 -16.88 7.57
N ARG A 152 -16.31 -17.65 6.54
CA ARG A 152 -16.95 -18.97 6.65
C ARG A 152 -16.16 -20.06 5.95
N LEU A 153 -15.52 -19.72 4.83
CA LEU A 153 -14.80 -20.66 3.99
C LEU A 153 -13.30 -20.54 4.18
N ASP A 154 -12.65 -21.69 4.36
CA ASP A 154 -11.21 -21.81 4.22
C ASP A 154 -10.75 -21.33 2.84
N SER A 155 -9.47 -20.95 2.72
CA SER A 155 -8.84 -20.80 1.41
C SER A 155 -9.51 -19.77 0.47
N THR A 156 -10.15 -18.73 1.02
CA THR A 156 -10.71 -17.58 0.28
C THR A 156 -10.27 -16.26 0.89
N VAL A 157 -10.31 -15.18 0.11
CA VAL A 157 -9.94 -13.83 0.58
C VAL A 157 -10.83 -13.41 1.76
N SER A 158 -10.21 -12.84 2.78
CA SER A 158 -10.87 -12.16 3.90
C SER A 158 -10.57 -10.67 3.83
N PHE A 159 -11.59 -9.84 3.63
CA PHE A 159 -11.45 -8.38 3.65
C PHE A 159 -11.23 -7.85 5.08
N PRO A 160 -10.80 -6.58 5.25
CA PRO A 160 -10.70 -6.00 6.58
C PRO A 160 -12.05 -6.00 7.31
N LYS A 161 -12.00 -6.11 8.63
CA LYS A 161 -13.22 -6.09 9.47
C LYS A 161 -13.88 -4.72 9.44
N GLN A 162 -15.17 -4.69 9.75
CA GLN A 162 -16.05 -3.55 9.52
C GLN A 162 -15.60 -2.31 10.29
N MET A 163 -15.08 -2.47 11.51
CA MET A 163 -14.54 -1.33 12.26
C MET A 163 -13.30 -0.71 11.58
N VAL A 164 -12.46 -1.53 10.92
CA VAL A 164 -11.34 -1.04 10.09
C VAL A 164 -11.88 -0.24 8.90
N LEU A 165 -12.87 -0.80 8.22
CA LEU A 165 -13.57 -0.14 7.10
C LEU A 165 -14.27 1.15 7.54
N GLY A 166 -14.66 1.23 8.81
CA GLY A 166 -15.18 2.42 9.48
C GLY A 166 -14.25 3.63 9.40
N ALA A 167 -12.93 3.38 9.39
CA ALA A 167 -11.92 4.43 9.33
C ALA A 167 -11.72 5.02 7.92
N VAL A 168 -12.04 4.25 6.88
CA VAL A 168 -11.91 4.64 5.48
C VAL A 168 -12.82 5.83 5.17
N GLN A 169 -12.34 6.86 4.48
CA GLN A 169 -13.17 8.02 4.13
C GLN A 169 -13.81 7.91 2.75
N ASP A 170 -13.20 7.14 1.85
CA ASP A 170 -13.71 6.87 0.50
C ASP A 170 -14.67 5.68 0.48
N ASP A 171 -15.97 5.94 0.41
CA ASP A 171 -16.99 4.90 0.38
C ASP A 171 -17.00 4.10 -0.94
N GLU A 172 -16.35 4.59 -2.01
CA GLU A 172 -16.22 3.83 -3.26
C GLU A 172 -15.41 2.54 -3.05
N LEU A 173 -14.41 2.56 -2.16
CA LEU A 173 -13.68 1.35 -1.78
C LEU A 173 -14.60 0.32 -1.11
N ILE A 174 -15.57 0.77 -0.30
CA ILE A 174 -16.56 -0.10 0.35
C ILE A 174 -17.54 -0.67 -0.67
N TYR A 175 -17.95 0.12 -1.65
CA TYR A 175 -18.76 -0.34 -2.78
C TYR A 175 -18.03 -1.39 -3.62
N ARG A 176 -16.76 -1.13 -3.99
CA ARG A 176 -15.90 -2.08 -4.71
C ARG A 176 -15.72 -3.39 -3.94
N MET A 177 -15.53 -3.33 -2.63
CA MET A 177 -15.48 -4.51 -1.77
C MET A 177 -16.78 -5.32 -1.85
N GLY A 178 -17.93 -4.66 -1.72
CA GLY A 178 -19.23 -5.31 -1.87
C GLY A 178 -19.42 -5.95 -3.26
N SER A 179 -18.95 -5.28 -4.31
CA SER A 179 -18.98 -5.80 -5.68
C SER A 179 -18.10 -7.04 -5.85
N ASP A 180 -16.88 -7.04 -5.28
CA ASP A 180 -15.97 -8.18 -5.34
C ASP A 180 -16.53 -9.40 -4.61
N ILE A 181 -17.02 -9.20 -3.38
CA ILE A 181 -17.69 -10.25 -2.60
C ILE A 181 -18.89 -10.80 -3.37
N ALA A 182 -19.67 -9.97 -4.05
CA ALA A 182 -20.79 -10.47 -4.85
C ALA A 182 -20.36 -11.29 -6.08
N LYS A 183 -19.26 -10.93 -6.74
CA LYS A 183 -18.69 -11.74 -7.82
C LYS A 183 -18.28 -13.12 -7.28
N GLN A 184 -17.61 -13.16 -6.13
CA GLN A 184 -17.23 -14.40 -5.46
C GLN A 184 -18.45 -15.24 -5.06
N CYS A 185 -19.50 -14.61 -4.48
CA CYS A 185 -20.76 -15.28 -4.15
C CYS A 185 -21.41 -15.91 -5.40
N ARG A 186 -21.53 -15.15 -6.51
CA ARG A 186 -22.07 -15.69 -7.76
C ARG A 186 -21.25 -16.85 -8.31
N ARG A 187 -19.92 -16.75 -8.22
CA ARG A 187 -18.99 -17.81 -8.66
C ARG A 187 -19.20 -19.13 -7.90
N LEU A 188 -19.71 -19.08 -6.67
CA LEU A 188 -20.09 -20.21 -5.82
C LEU A 188 -21.60 -20.55 -5.85
N GLY A 189 -22.40 -19.89 -6.69
CA GLY A 189 -23.85 -20.12 -6.74
C GLY A 189 -24.60 -19.67 -5.48
N ILE A 190 -24.09 -18.65 -4.78
CA ILE A 190 -24.72 -18.02 -3.60
C ILE A 190 -25.61 -16.85 -4.08
N GLN A 191 -26.82 -16.70 -3.52
CA GLN A 191 -27.76 -15.63 -3.86
C GLN A 191 -27.95 -14.61 -2.73
N ILE A 192 -27.73 -15.02 -1.47
CA ILE A 192 -27.97 -14.19 -0.29
C ILE A 192 -26.69 -14.08 0.51
N ASN A 193 -26.26 -12.85 0.80
CA ASN A 193 -25.24 -12.60 1.81
C ASN A 193 -25.89 -11.91 3.01
N PHE A 194 -25.69 -12.46 4.21
CA PHE A 194 -26.18 -11.88 5.47
C PHE A 194 -25.30 -10.71 5.94
N ALA A 195 -25.15 -9.72 5.06
CA ALA A 195 -24.40 -8.48 5.22
C ALA A 195 -25.11 -7.35 4.45
N PRO A 196 -24.94 -6.07 4.82
CA PRO A 196 -24.02 -5.56 5.85
C PRO A 196 -24.58 -5.60 7.28
N VAL A 197 -23.69 -5.72 8.26
CA VAL A 197 -23.99 -5.32 9.64
C VAL A 197 -24.23 -3.82 9.64
N SER A 198 -25.41 -3.41 10.10
CA SER A 198 -25.91 -2.03 10.10
C SER A 198 -26.13 -1.50 11.53
N ASP A 199 -25.64 -2.24 12.53
CA ASP A 199 -25.70 -1.86 13.93
C ASP A 199 -24.69 -0.75 14.23
N ILE A 200 -25.09 0.22 15.06
CA ILE A 200 -24.22 1.31 15.53
C ILE A 200 -23.61 0.90 16.87
N ASN A 201 -22.29 0.79 16.95
CA ASN A 201 -21.61 0.36 18.17
C ASN A 201 -21.50 1.52 19.19
N SER A 202 -22.63 1.92 19.78
CA SER A 202 -22.70 3.02 20.77
C SER A 202 -22.05 2.67 22.12
N ASN A 203 -21.78 1.39 22.36
CA ASN A 203 -21.21 0.90 23.61
C ASN A 203 -19.85 0.21 23.37
N PRO A 204 -18.74 0.84 23.78
CA PRO A 204 -17.39 0.28 23.65
C PRO A 204 -17.17 -1.07 24.35
N LYS A 205 -18.04 -1.45 25.30
CA LYS A 205 -17.97 -2.73 26.01
C LYS A 205 -18.78 -3.84 25.35
N ASN A 206 -19.52 -3.55 24.28
CA ASN A 206 -20.34 -4.53 23.58
C ASN A 206 -19.43 -5.64 22.96
N PRO A 207 -19.49 -6.88 23.47
CA PRO A 207 -18.66 -7.96 22.96
C PRO A 207 -19.26 -8.64 21.71
N VAL A 208 -20.52 -8.34 21.37
CA VAL A 208 -21.32 -9.05 20.36
C VAL A 208 -21.23 -8.38 18.99
N ILE A 209 -21.35 -7.05 18.94
CA ILE A 209 -21.20 -6.28 17.71
C ILE A 209 -19.75 -5.82 17.57
N GLY A 210 -19.28 -4.91 18.44
CA GLY A 210 -17.89 -4.47 18.48
C GLY A 210 -17.31 -4.23 17.08
N ILE A 211 -16.28 -5.02 16.71
CA ILE A 211 -15.56 -4.91 15.43
C ILE A 211 -16.37 -5.22 14.16
N ARG A 212 -17.56 -5.81 14.31
CA ARG A 212 -18.49 -6.13 13.22
C ARG A 212 -19.29 -4.91 12.77
N SER A 213 -19.35 -3.85 13.59
CA SER A 213 -19.90 -2.57 13.17
C SER A 213 -18.83 -1.71 12.51
N PHE A 214 -19.27 -0.82 11.62
CA PHE A 214 -18.43 0.24 11.05
C PHE A 214 -18.05 1.34 12.06
N GLY A 215 -18.62 1.37 13.26
CA GLY A 215 -18.28 2.37 14.28
C GLY A 215 -19.47 2.83 15.10
N GLU A 216 -19.30 3.95 15.81
CA GLU A 216 -20.33 4.53 16.67
C GLU A 216 -21.09 5.71 16.03
N ASP A 217 -20.53 6.32 14.97
CA ASP A 217 -21.20 7.42 14.28
C ASP A 217 -22.26 6.90 13.30
N ARG A 218 -23.51 7.28 13.54
CA ARG A 218 -24.66 6.80 12.77
C ARG A 218 -24.57 7.14 11.28
N GLU A 219 -24.02 8.30 10.91
CA GLU A 219 -23.95 8.72 9.50
C GLU A 219 -22.88 7.93 8.78
N ASN A 220 -21.69 7.78 9.38
CA ASN A 220 -20.59 6.99 8.86
C ASN A 220 -20.98 5.51 8.69
N VAL A 221 -21.57 4.90 9.72
CA VAL A 221 -22.09 3.53 9.65
C VAL A 221 -23.10 3.38 8.52
N THR A 222 -24.03 4.32 8.40
CA THR A 222 -25.08 4.29 7.37
C THR A 222 -24.51 4.39 5.96
N ARG A 223 -23.58 5.32 5.70
CA ARG A 223 -22.98 5.48 4.37
C ARG A 223 -22.26 4.21 3.92
N LYS A 224 -21.50 3.57 4.83
CA LYS A 224 -20.76 2.34 4.55
C LYS A 224 -21.66 1.14 4.35
N ALA A 225 -22.69 1.01 5.18
CA ALA A 225 -23.71 -0.03 4.99
C ALA A 225 -24.41 0.14 3.62
N VAL A 226 -24.76 1.37 3.22
CA VAL A 226 -25.36 1.64 1.90
C VAL A 226 -24.40 1.29 0.76
N ALA A 227 -23.13 1.67 0.85
CA ALA A 227 -22.13 1.36 -0.17
C ALA A 227 -21.94 -0.16 -0.33
N TYR A 228 -21.82 -0.89 0.78
CA TYR A 228 -21.69 -2.35 0.76
C TYR A 228 -22.97 -3.02 0.20
N MET A 229 -24.16 -2.61 0.67
CA MET A 229 -25.44 -3.11 0.15
C MET A 229 -25.54 -2.93 -1.37
N LYS A 230 -25.19 -1.75 -1.89
CA LYS A 230 -25.19 -1.48 -3.34
C LYS A 230 -24.20 -2.35 -4.09
N GLY A 231 -22.97 -2.50 -3.57
CA GLY A 231 -21.96 -3.36 -4.18
C GLY A 231 -22.47 -4.80 -4.38
N LEU A 232 -23.16 -5.33 -3.37
CA LEU A 232 -23.78 -6.65 -3.43
C LEU A 232 -24.95 -6.70 -4.42
N GLN A 233 -25.94 -5.81 -4.25
CA GLN A 233 -27.19 -5.86 -5.01
C GLN A 233 -27.02 -5.52 -6.50
N HIS A 234 -26.15 -4.56 -6.85
CA HIS A 234 -25.85 -4.26 -8.25
C HIS A 234 -25.20 -5.44 -8.98
N ASN A 235 -24.67 -6.42 -8.24
CA ASN A 235 -24.07 -7.64 -8.76
C ASN A 235 -24.95 -8.87 -8.50
N GLY A 236 -26.26 -8.69 -8.26
CA GLY A 236 -27.24 -9.79 -8.20
C GLY A 236 -27.22 -10.60 -6.91
N ILE A 237 -26.60 -10.09 -5.84
CA ILE A 237 -26.64 -10.72 -4.51
C ILE A 237 -27.58 -9.93 -3.60
N ILE A 238 -28.52 -10.64 -2.97
CA ILE A 238 -29.43 -10.07 -1.99
C ILE A 238 -28.63 -9.69 -0.74
N ALA A 239 -28.47 -8.40 -0.52
CA ALA A 239 -27.92 -7.85 0.71
C ALA A 239 -28.98 -7.91 1.81
N THR A 240 -28.56 -8.33 3.01
CA THR A 240 -29.44 -8.49 4.16
C THR A 240 -28.90 -7.69 5.34
N ALA A 241 -29.54 -6.54 5.61
CA ALA A 241 -29.14 -5.68 6.73
C ALA A 241 -29.47 -6.33 8.06
N LYS A 242 -28.53 -6.27 9.02
CA LYS A 242 -28.69 -6.91 10.34
C LYS A 242 -28.03 -6.10 11.47
N HIS A 243 -28.48 -6.24 12.72
CA HIS A 243 -29.57 -7.11 13.19
C HIS A 243 -30.76 -6.24 13.60
N PHE A 244 -31.84 -6.24 12.81
CA PHE A 244 -32.97 -5.33 13.03
C PHE A 244 -33.69 -5.65 14.35
N PRO A 245 -34.06 -4.66 15.19
CA PRO A 245 -34.05 -3.20 14.95
C PRO A 245 -32.78 -2.45 15.44
N GLY A 246 -31.70 -3.14 15.77
CA GLY A 246 -30.44 -2.57 16.25
C GLY A 246 -29.91 -3.33 17.47
N HIS A 247 -28.74 -3.98 17.34
CA HIS A 247 -28.09 -4.80 18.39
C HIS A 247 -26.85 -4.11 19.00
N GLY A 248 -26.56 -2.89 18.56
CA GLY A 248 -25.31 -2.18 18.81
C GLY A 248 -24.99 -1.80 20.26
N ASP A 249 -25.98 -1.86 21.16
CA ASP A 249 -25.84 -1.49 22.58
C ASP A 249 -26.34 -2.57 23.55
N THR A 250 -26.09 -3.84 23.25
CA THR A 250 -26.39 -4.92 24.21
C THR A 250 -25.11 -5.53 24.77
N ASP A 251 -25.15 -5.92 26.04
CA ASP A 251 -24.03 -6.51 26.78
C ASP A 251 -24.14 -8.04 26.92
N ALA A 252 -25.26 -8.63 26.48
CA ALA A 252 -25.57 -10.06 26.56
C ALA A 252 -25.62 -10.72 25.18
N ASP A 253 -25.09 -11.94 25.08
CA ASP A 253 -25.09 -12.74 23.84
C ASP A 253 -26.38 -13.57 23.71
N SER A 254 -27.10 -13.33 22.60
CA SER A 254 -28.33 -14.01 22.18
C SER A 254 -28.24 -15.54 22.18
N HIS A 255 -27.03 -16.11 22.01
CA HIS A 255 -26.81 -17.56 22.04
C HIS A 255 -27.13 -18.18 23.41
N PHE A 256 -26.98 -17.42 24.50
CA PHE A 256 -27.14 -17.91 25.87
C PHE A 256 -28.39 -17.33 26.56
N THR A 257 -28.72 -16.07 26.29
CA THR A 257 -29.84 -15.35 26.91
C THR A 257 -30.47 -14.37 25.92
N LEU A 258 -31.72 -13.96 26.15
CA LEU A 258 -32.36 -12.93 25.32
C LEU A 258 -31.79 -11.55 25.71
N PRO A 259 -31.04 -10.83 24.84
CA PRO A 259 -30.49 -9.53 25.19
C PRO A 259 -31.60 -8.49 25.27
N VAL A 260 -31.45 -7.56 26.21
CA VAL A 260 -32.44 -6.51 26.48
C VAL A 260 -31.87 -5.17 26.05
N LEU A 261 -32.57 -4.48 25.16
CA LEU A 261 -32.24 -3.11 24.78
C LEU A 261 -33.23 -2.16 25.46
N THR A 262 -32.71 -1.29 26.33
CA THR A 262 -33.52 -0.39 27.18
C THR A 262 -33.65 1.02 26.61
N HIS A 263 -33.27 1.22 25.34
CA HIS A 263 -33.33 2.50 24.66
C HIS A 263 -34.74 3.09 24.63
N SER A 264 -34.82 4.42 24.74
CA SER A 264 -36.06 5.17 24.51
C SER A 264 -36.48 5.10 23.04
N VAL A 265 -37.77 5.35 22.77
CA VAL A 265 -38.29 5.45 21.39
C VAL A 265 -37.56 6.52 20.59
N GLU A 266 -37.13 7.61 21.23
CA GLU A 266 -36.36 8.67 20.58
C GLU A 266 -34.97 8.19 20.16
N GLN A 267 -34.25 7.50 21.06
CA GLN A 267 -32.94 6.93 20.75
C GLN A 267 -33.03 5.87 19.65
N LEU A 268 -33.98 4.93 19.75
CA LEU A 268 -34.22 3.93 18.72
C LEU A 268 -34.47 4.58 17.36
N ASN A 269 -35.28 5.64 17.33
CA ASN A 269 -35.53 6.35 16.08
C ASN A 269 -34.29 7.09 15.58
N ASN A 270 -33.56 7.81 16.42
CA ASN A 270 -32.49 8.70 15.98
C ASN A 270 -31.16 7.97 15.73
N ILE A 271 -30.95 6.80 16.32
CA ILE A 271 -29.71 6.03 16.28
C ILE A 271 -29.99 4.67 15.64
N ASP A 272 -30.58 3.72 16.37
CA ASP A 272 -30.64 2.30 15.99
C ASP A 272 -31.34 2.04 14.64
N LEU A 273 -32.48 2.70 14.40
CA LEU A 273 -33.28 2.55 13.19
C LEU A 273 -32.81 3.43 12.02
N TYR A 274 -31.85 4.33 12.27
CA TYR A 274 -31.40 5.30 11.27
C TYR A 274 -30.77 4.63 10.03
N PRO A 275 -29.83 3.68 10.17
CA PRO A 275 -29.26 2.98 9.01
C PRO A 275 -30.31 2.26 8.18
N TYR A 276 -31.25 1.55 8.83
CA TYR A 276 -32.29 0.79 8.15
C TYR A 276 -33.21 1.67 7.31
N ARG A 277 -33.64 2.83 7.81
CA ARG A 277 -34.47 3.75 7.00
C ARG A 277 -33.75 4.19 5.73
N ARG A 278 -32.45 4.44 5.81
CA ARG A 278 -31.67 4.86 4.64
C ARG A 278 -31.45 3.72 3.65
N LEU A 279 -31.15 2.51 4.14
CA LEU A 279 -31.02 1.31 3.31
C LEU A 279 -32.33 0.97 2.58
N ILE A 280 -33.47 1.05 3.29
CA ILE A 280 -34.80 0.82 2.69
C ILE A 280 -35.10 1.86 1.60
N ALA A 281 -34.76 3.13 1.82
CA ALA A 281 -34.90 4.18 0.81
C ALA A 281 -34.05 3.91 -0.45
N ASP A 282 -32.93 3.18 -0.30
CA ASP A 282 -32.05 2.75 -1.38
C ASP A 282 -32.34 1.30 -1.83
N SER A 283 -33.58 0.82 -1.68
CA SER A 283 -34.06 -0.47 -2.19
C SER A 283 -33.42 -1.70 -1.55
N LEU A 284 -33.20 -1.68 -0.23
CA LEU A 284 -32.75 -2.87 0.51
C LEU A 284 -33.65 -4.10 0.24
N MET A 285 -33.02 -5.24 -0.07
CA MET A 285 -33.72 -6.46 -0.43
C MET A 285 -33.96 -7.44 0.71
N GLY A 286 -33.10 -7.44 1.73
CA GLY A 286 -33.19 -8.33 2.87
C GLY A 286 -33.04 -7.61 4.21
N VAL A 287 -33.77 -8.05 5.22
CA VAL A 287 -33.52 -7.70 6.63
C VAL A 287 -33.46 -8.97 7.45
N LEU A 288 -32.45 -9.10 8.31
CA LEU A 288 -32.38 -10.15 9.33
C LEU A 288 -32.83 -9.57 10.67
N SER A 289 -33.90 -10.14 11.24
CA SER A 289 -34.48 -9.69 12.51
C SER A 289 -33.79 -10.36 13.69
N GLY A 290 -33.17 -9.57 14.56
CA GLY A 290 -32.48 -10.06 15.75
C GLY A 290 -33.42 -10.54 16.85
N HIS A 291 -32.94 -11.47 17.67
CA HIS A 291 -33.62 -11.93 18.88
C HIS A 291 -33.33 -10.99 20.05
N LEU A 292 -34.01 -9.85 20.10
CA LEU A 292 -33.83 -8.80 21.12
C LEU A 292 -35.13 -8.49 21.84
N PHE A 293 -35.11 -8.36 23.17
CA PHE A 293 -36.24 -7.82 23.93
C PHE A 293 -36.10 -6.30 24.06
N ILE A 294 -37.09 -5.57 23.53
CA ILE A 294 -37.05 -4.09 23.49
C ILE A 294 -38.38 -3.55 24.01
N PRO A 295 -38.49 -3.29 25.33
CA PRO A 295 -39.75 -2.90 25.98
C PRO A 295 -40.41 -1.66 25.36
N ALA A 296 -39.60 -0.75 24.81
CA ALA A 296 -40.07 0.47 24.16
C ALA A 296 -40.82 0.21 22.84
N LEU A 297 -40.59 -0.93 22.19
CA LEU A 297 -41.30 -1.33 20.96
C LEU A 297 -42.41 -2.35 21.26
N ASP A 298 -42.15 -3.31 22.13
CA ASP A 298 -43.14 -4.25 22.64
C ASP A 298 -42.84 -4.63 24.09
N ASN A 299 -43.73 -4.23 25.00
CA ASN A 299 -43.59 -4.46 26.44
C ASN A 299 -44.06 -5.86 26.89
N SER A 300 -44.42 -6.74 25.94
CA SER A 300 -44.76 -8.14 26.23
C SER A 300 -43.56 -8.85 26.87
N PRO A 301 -43.66 -9.38 28.10
CA PRO A 301 -42.50 -9.89 28.84
C PRO A 301 -41.69 -10.93 28.07
N GLN A 302 -40.38 -10.70 27.95
CA GLN A 302 -39.41 -11.59 27.30
C GLN A 302 -39.74 -11.94 25.83
N LEU A 303 -40.53 -11.11 25.14
CA LEU A 303 -40.83 -11.34 23.72
C LEU A 303 -39.70 -10.81 22.83
N ALA A 304 -39.05 -11.70 22.10
CA ALA A 304 -38.05 -11.31 21.12
C ALA A 304 -38.67 -10.49 19.96
N SER A 305 -37.93 -9.51 19.45
CA SER A 305 -38.33 -8.63 18.35
C SER A 305 -38.72 -9.40 17.09
N SER A 306 -38.01 -10.50 16.80
CA SER A 306 -38.34 -11.42 15.69
C SER A 306 -39.69 -12.12 15.85
N LEU A 307 -40.27 -12.18 17.04
CA LEU A 307 -41.57 -12.80 17.34
C LEU A 307 -42.69 -11.77 17.55
N SER A 308 -42.39 -10.47 17.47
CA SER A 308 -43.35 -9.39 17.70
C SER A 308 -43.92 -8.87 16.39
N GLU A 309 -45.24 -9.01 16.22
CA GLU A 309 -45.96 -8.41 15.09
C GLU A 309 -45.85 -6.88 15.08
N LYS A 310 -45.81 -6.25 16.27
CA LYS A 310 -45.63 -4.80 16.41
C LYS A 310 -44.30 -4.34 15.82
N VAL A 311 -43.24 -5.14 15.97
CA VAL A 311 -41.90 -4.81 15.48
C VAL A 311 -41.75 -5.16 13.99
N ILE A 312 -42.06 -6.39 13.58
CA ILE A 312 -41.79 -6.83 12.20
C ILE A 312 -42.85 -6.29 11.23
N THR A 313 -44.13 -6.49 11.51
CA THR A 313 -45.19 -6.00 10.62
C THR A 313 -45.48 -4.52 10.87
N GLY A 314 -45.66 -4.12 12.12
CA GLY A 314 -45.99 -2.74 12.51
C GLY A 314 -44.88 -1.73 12.17
N LEU A 315 -43.68 -1.92 12.72
CA LEU A 315 -42.58 -0.98 12.53
C LEU A 315 -41.88 -1.18 11.17
N LEU A 316 -41.31 -2.35 10.90
CA LEU A 316 -40.48 -2.55 9.70
C LEU A 316 -41.29 -2.49 8.39
N LYS A 317 -42.36 -3.28 8.26
CA LYS A 317 -43.12 -3.33 7.01
C LYS A 317 -44.05 -2.12 6.85
N ASN A 318 -44.84 -1.77 7.88
CA ASN A 318 -45.87 -0.74 7.73
C ASN A 318 -45.32 0.69 7.90
N GLN A 319 -44.60 0.98 8.99
CA GLN A 319 -44.11 2.34 9.25
C GLN A 319 -42.88 2.70 8.41
N MET A 320 -41.88 1.81 8.35
CA MET A 320 -40.64 2.07 7.59
C MET A 320 -40.77 1.74 6.10
N GLY A 321 -41.84 1.06 5.68
CA GLY A 321 -42.13 0.80 4.28
C GLY A 321 -41.28 -0.28 3.63
N PHE A 322 -40.67 -1.19 4.40
CA PHE A 322 -39.86 -2.28 3.84
C PHE A 322 -40.70 -3.24 2.98
N ARG A 323 -40.20 -3.60 1.79
CA ARG A 323 -40.88 -4.48 0.82
C ARG A 323 -40.03 -5.67 0.34
N GLY A 324 -38.84 -5.86 0.90
CA GLY A 324 -38.00 -7.03 0.64
C GLY A 324 -38.37 -8.25 1.49
N LEU A 325 -37.43 -9.19 1.62
CA LEU A 325 -37.56 -10.38 2.46
C LEU A 325 -37.12 -10.13 3.90
N VAL A 326 -37.92 -10.59 4.86
CA VAL A 326 -37.50 -10.62 6.27
C VAL A 326 -37.09 -12.04 6.65
N PHE A 327 -35.85 -12.20 7.07
CA PHE A 327 -35.30 -13.43 7.62
C PHE A 327 -35.28 -13.33 9.14
N THR A 328 -35.60 -14.42 9.84
CA THR A 328 -35.25 -14.50 11.26
C THR A 328 -33.74 -14.59 11.42
N ASP A 329 -33.22 -14.21 12.59
CA ASP A 329 -31.93 -14.76 13.05
C ASP A 329 -32.07 -16.28 13.29
N ALA A 330 -30.96 -16.95 13.64
CA ALA A 330 -30.94 -18.40 13.80
C ALA A 330 -31.93 -18.88 14.88
N MET A 331 -32.97 -19.60 14.44
CA MET A 331 -34.10 -20.00 15.31
C MET A 331 -33.75 -21.13 16.29
N ASN A 332 -32.58 -21.75 16.15
CA ASN A 332 -32.03 -22.71 17.12
C ASN A 332 -31.36 -22.04 18.35
N MET A 333 -31.34 -20.71 18.42
CA MET A 333 -30.72 -19.99 19.55
C MET A 333 -31.54 -20.16 20.83
N ARG A 334 -30.85 -20.45 21.94
CA ARG A 334 -31.52 -20.70 23.24
C ARG A 334 -32.30 -19.49 23.76
N GLY A 335 -31.89 -18.27 23.42
CA GLY A 335 -32.55 -17.04 23.86
C GLY A 335 -34.02 -16.95 23.43
N VAL A 336 -34.33 -17.33 22.18
CA VAL A 336 -35.70 -17.26 21.64
C VAL A 336 -36.55 -18.48 22.03
N LEU A 337 -35.94 -19.66 22.15
CA LEU A 337 -36.61 -20.91 22.52
C LEU A 337 -37.07 -20.98 23.99
N LYS A 338 -36.57 -20.12 24.88
CA LYS A 338 -37.08 -20.03 26.27
C LYS A 338 -38.56 -19.63 26.35
N THR A 339 -39.13 -19.11 25.26
CA THR A 339 -40.51 -18.61 25.22
C THR A 339 -41.55 -19.65 24.77
N GLY A 340 -41.13 -20.86 24.38
CA GLY A 340 -42.06 -21.93 23.96
C GLY A 340 -41.38 -23.09 23.21
N ARG A 341 -42.17 -24.06 22.74
CA ARG A 341 -41.66 -25.15 21.90
C ARG A 341 -41.21 -24.61 20.53
N ALA A 342 -40.16 -25.20 19.94
CA ALA A 342 -39.57 -24.73 18.68
C ALA A 342 -40.61 -24.50 17.56
N ALA A 343 -41.51 -25.46 17.32
CA ALA A 343 -42.56 -25.33 16.29
C ALA A 343 -43.53 -24.17 16.53
N GLU A 344 -43.84 -23.85 17.79
CA GLU A 344 -44.72 -22.73 18.15
C GLU A 344 -44.01 -21.39 17.98
N VAL A 345 -42.75 -21.32 18.39
CA VAL A 345 -41.88 -20.16 18.22
C VAL A 345 -41.67 -19.85 16.73
N ASN A 346 -41.45 -20.88 15.91
CA ASN A 346 -41.33 -20.77 14.45
C ASN A 346 -42.62 -20.23 13.79
N LEU A 347 -43.79 -20.80 14.13
CA LEU A 347 -45.07 -20.31 13.61
C LEU A 347 -45.32 -18.85 14.04
N LYS A 348 -45.01 -18.52 15.30
CA LYS A 348 -45.15 -17.15 15.82
C LYS A 348 -44.25 -16.16 15.07
N ALA A 349 -43.03 -16.54 14.71
CA ALA A 349 -42.15 -15.69 13.89
C ALA A 349 -42.75 -15.43 12.50
N LEU A 350 -43.34 -16.43 11.85
CA LEU A 350 -44.02 -16.26 10.56
C LEU A 350 -45.22 -15.31 10.68
N MET A 351 -46.05 -15.49 11.72
CA MET A 351 -47.20 -14.64 12.01
C MET A 351 -46.80 -13.19 12.33
N ALA A 352 -45.69 -12.99 13.05
CA ALA A 352 -45.14 -11.66 13.33
C ALA A 352 -44.78 -10.89 12.05
N GLY A 353 -44.43 -11.60 10.98
CA GLY A 353 -44.22 -11.02 9.66
C GLY A 353 -42.98 -11.56 8.93
N ASN A 354 -42.15 -12.40 9.55
CA ASN A 354 -40.98 -12.98 8.90
C ASN A 354 -41.36 -13.84 7.71
N ASP A 355 -40.57 -13.80 6.65
CA ASP A 355 -40.83 -14.51 5.40
C ASP A 355 -40.08 -15.86 5.37
N VAL A 356 -38.85 -15.90 5.87
CA VAL A 356 -38.01 -17.12 5.92
C VAL A 356 -37.49 -17.37 7.33
N LEU A 357 -37.66 -18.60 7.80
CA LEU A 357 -37.11 -19.12 9.06
C LEU A 357 -35.68 -19.61 8.81
N LEU A 358 -34.71 -18.93 9.43
CA LEU A 358 -33.29 -19.26 9.31
C LEU A 358 -32.88 -20.22 10.42
N TYR A 359 -32.21 -21.31 10.03
CA TYR A 359 -31.71 -22.37 10.92
C TYR A 359 -32.71 -22.86 12.00
N PRO A 360 -33.95 -23.25 11.63
CA PRO A 360 -34.95 -23.70 12.60
C PRO A 360 -34.70 -25.11 13.11
N GLU A 361 -35.01 -25.34 14.38
CA GLU A 361 -35.13 -26.69 14.95
C GLU A 361 -36.48 -27.32 14.59
N ASN A 362 -36.51 -28.65 14.50
CA ASN A 362 -37.73 -29.46 14.30
C ASN A 362 -38.58 -29.02 13.09
N VAL A 363 -37.99 -29.03 11.89
CA VAL A 363 -38.66 -28.69 10.61
C VAL A 363 -39.97 -29.47 10.45
N ALA A 364 -39.95 -30.78 10.66
CA ALA A 364 -41.13 -31.65 10.52
C ALA A 364 -42.30 -31.23 11.43
N GLU A 365 -42.04 -31.01 12.73
CA GLU A 365 -43.05 -30.57 13.70
C GLU A 365 -43.59 -29.18 13.35
N THR A 366 -42.72 -28.29 12.85
CA THR A 366 -43.09 -26.94 12.42
C THR A 366 -44.02 -26.99 11.21
N ILE A 367 -43.75 -27.85 10.22
CA ILE A 367 -44.61 -28.03 9.04
C ILE A 367 -46.00 -28.51 9.45
N THR A 368 -46.08 -29.53 10.32
CA THR A 368 -47.36 -30.00 10.88
C THR A 368 -48.11 -28.86 11.58
N LYS A 369 -47.40 -28.07 12.40
CA LYS A 369 -48.01 -26.93 13.10
C LYS A 369 -48.55 -25.85 12.14
N ILE A 370 -47.88 -25.59 11.03
CA ILE A 370 -48.35 -24.65 9.99
C ILE A 370 -49.60 -25.19 9.30
N LYS A 371 -49.64 -26.49 8.98
CA LYS A 371 -50.82 -27.16 8.41
C LYS A 371 -52.00 -27.09 9.38
N ASP A 372 -51.77 -27.35 10.66
CA ASP A 372 -52.81 -27.24 11.69
C ASP A 372 -53.33 -25.81 11.81
N ALA A 373 -52.44 -24.81 11.78
CA ALA A 373 -52.81 -23.41 11.83
C ALA A 373 -53.64 -22.96 10.61
N LEU A 374 -53.41 -23.54 9.42
CA LEU A 374 -54.25 -23.33 8.24
C LEU A 374 -55.62 -23.99 8.41
N ASN A 375 -55.64 -25.25 8.84
CA ASN A 375 -56.88 -26.01 9.04
C ASN A 375 -57.80 -25.36 10.10
N GLN A 376 -57.20 -24.76 11.14
CA GLN A 376 -57.91 -24.06 12.20
C GLN A 376 -58.27 -22.60 11.84
N GLY A 377 -57.80 -22.09 10.70
CA GLY A 377 -58.03 -20.70 10.28
C GLY A 377 -57.20 -19.66 11.03
N THR A 378 -56.23 -20.08 11.86
CA THR A 378 -55.27 -19.20 12.54
C THR A 378 -54.40 -18.42 11.54
N ILE A 379 -54.07 -19.04 10.42
CA ILE A 379 -53.49 -18.39 9.23
C ILE A 379 -54.29 -18.79 7.99
N THR A 380 -54.25 -17.95 6.94
CA THR A 380 -55.02 -18.19 5.70
C THR A 380 -54.12 -18.70 4.57
N GLN A 381 -54.72 -19.32 3.54
CA GLN A 381 -53.99 -19.68 2.33
C GLN A 381 -53.33 -18.46 1.67
N LYS A 382 -54.02 -17.31 1.67
CA LYS A 382 -53.47 -16.05 1.15
C LYS A 382 -52.21 -15.61 1.91
N PHE A 383 -52.20 -15.75 3.23
CA PHE A 383 -51.03 -15.43 4.05
C PHE A 383 -49.81 -16.26 3.64
N LEU A 384 -49.99 -17.56 3.38
CA LEU A 384 -48.93 -18.44 2.90
C LEU A 384 -48.50 -18.05 1.48
N ASP A 385 -49.46 -17.91 0.56
CA ASP A 385 -49.20 -17.59 -0.85
C ASP A 385 -48.46 -16.25 -1.01
N ASP A 386 -48.82 -15.21 -0.26
CA ASP A 386 -48.15 -13.91 -0.31
C ASP A 386 -46.68 -13.99 0.15
N LYS A 387 -46.37 -14.84 1.14
CA LYS A 387 -44.98 -15.06 1.58
C LYS A 387 -44.18 -15.83 0.54
N VAL A 388 -44.72 -16.94 0.05
CA VAL A 388 -44.07 -17.78 -0.97
C VAL A 388 -43.87 -16.99 -2.27
N LYS A 389 -44.84 -16.17 -2.67
CA LYS A 389 -44.71 -15.29 -3.83
C LYS A 389 -43.49 -14.37 -3.72
N ARG A 390 -43.28 -13.71 -2.58
CA ARG A 390 -42.10 -12.85 -2.35
C ARG A 390 -40.79 -13.62 -2.40
N ILE A 391 -40.76 -14.83 -1.83
CA ILE A 391 -39.58 -15.70 -1.87
C ILE A 391 -39.25 -16.07 -3.32
N LEU A 392 -40.25 -16.45 -4.12
CA LEU A 392 -40.08 -16.73 -5.54
C LEU A 392 -39.65 -15.49 -6.33
N GLN A 393 -40.21 -14.31 -6.07
CA GLN A 393 -39.75 -13.06 -6.70
C GLN A 393 -38.28 -12.78 -6.41
N ALA A 394 -37.84 -13.00 -5.17
CA ALA A 394 -36.45 -12.82 -4.80
C ALA A 394 -35.53 -13.88 -5.45
N LYS A 395 -35.98 -15.13 -5.59
CA LYS A 395 -35.26 -16.17 -6.34
C LYS A 395 -35.12 -15.80 -7.82
N TYR A 396 -36.20 -15.30 -8.42
CA TYR A 396 -36.18 -14.83 -9.80
C TYR A 396 -35.20 -13.67 -9.98
N TRP A 397 -35.26 -12.66 -9.09
CA TRP A 397 -34.37 -11.50 -9.13
C TRP A 397 -32.89 -11.89 -9.03
N SER A 398 -32.55 -12.88 -8.20
CA SER A 398 -31.18 -13.38 -8.05
C SER A 398 -30.74 -14.39 -9.13
N GLY A 399 -31.58 -14.60 -10.17
CA GLY A 399 -31.25 -15.40 -11.34
C GLY A 399 -31.61 -16.89 -11.25
N LEU A 400 -32.23 -17.36 -10.17
CA LEU A 400 -32.60 -18.77 -10.02
C LEU A 400 -33.72 -19.24 -10.95
N GLY A 401 -34.47 -18.32 -11.57
CA GLY A 401 -35.42 -18.67 -12.63
C GLY A 401 -34.76 -19.28 -13.88
N GLN A 402 -33.45 -19.10 -14.04
CA GLN A 402 -32.62 -19.75 -15.06
C GLN A 402 -31.37 -20.37 -14.40
N TYR A 403 -31.60 -21.24 -13.43
CA TYR A 403 -30.54 -21.91 -12.68
C TYR A 403 -29.49 -22.59 -13.58
N LYS A 404 -28.23 -22.47 -13.18
CA LYS A 404 -27.08 -23.18 -13.75
C LYS A 404 -26.25 -23.76 -12.61
N SER A 405 -25.75 -24.98 -12.80
CA SER A 405 -24.79 -25.59 -11.89
C SER A 405 -23.49 -24.79 -11.83
N VAL A 406 -22.88 -24.76 -10.65
CA VAL A 406 -21.58 -24.13 -10.40
C VAL A 406 -20.49 -24.90 -11.15
N ASP A 407 -19.72 -24.19 -11.98
CA ASP A 407 -18.52 -24.74 -12.62
C ASP A 407 -17.38 -24.83 -11.59
N ILE A 408 -16.82 -26.01 -11.37
CA ILE A 408 -15.76 -26.22 -10.37
C ILE A 408 -14.35 -25.96 -10.91
N ASN A 409 -14.19 -25.78 -12.23
CA ASN A 409 -12.89 -25.55 -12.84
C ASN A 409 -12.30 -24.19 -12.40
N ASN A 410 -11.02 -24.16 -12.00
CA ASN A 410 -10.27 -22.97 -11.56
C ASN A 410 -10.90 -22.17 -10.40
N LEU A 411 -11.89 -22.74 -9.70
CA LEU A 411 -12.68 -22.04 -8.70
C LEU A 411 -11.85 -21.40 -7.58
N TYR A 412 -10.79 -22.07 -7.10
CA TYR A 412 -9.91 -21.50 -6.07
C TYR A 412 -9.22 -20.21 -6.54
N SER A 413 -8.70 -20.18 -7.76
CA SER A 413 -8.01 -19.02 -8.32
C SER A 413 -8.99 -17.87 -8.59
N ASP A 414 -10.19 -18.17 -9.11
CA ASP A 414 -11.23 -17.17 -9.37
C ASP A 414 -11.73 -16.47 -8.09
N LEU A 415 -11.61 -17.14 -6.93
CA LEU A 415 -12.00 -16.60 -5.62
C LEU A 415 -10.84 -15.89 -4.88
N ASN A 416 -9.62 -15.97 -5.40
CA ASN A 416 -8.41 -15.42 -4.78
C ASN A 416 -7.58 -14.61 -5.79
N THR A 417 -8.26 -13.77 -6.57
CA THR A 417 -7.63 -12.94 -7.61
C THR A 417 -6.64 -11.94 -7.00
N GLU A 418 -5.64 -11.52 -7.78
CA GLU A 418 -4.69 -10.50 -7.33
C GLU A 418 -5.40 -9.14 -7.17
N GLU A 419 -6.46 -8.87 -7.94
CA GLU A 419 -7.31 -7.70 -7.80
C GLU A 419 -8.03 -7.66 -6.44
N SER A 420 -8.51 -8.81 -5.94
CA SER A 420 -9.12 -8.89 -4.60
C SER A 420 -8.10 -8.61 -3.50
N LYS A 421 -6.86 -9.10 -3.65
CA LYS A 421 -5.77 -8.85 -2.69
C LYS A 421 -5.32 -7.39 -2.72
N GLU A 422 -5.26 -6.77 -3.90
CA GLU A 422 -4.95 -5.35 -4.01
C GLU A 422 -6.05 -4.49 -3.39
N LEU A 423 -7.33 -4.82 -3.61
CA LEU A 423 -8.43 -4.11 -2.95
C LEU A 423 -8.36 -4.24 -1.41
N TYR A 424 -7.95 -5.41 -0.88
CA TYR A 424 -7.66 -5.56 0.56
C TYR A 424 -6.57 -4.58 1.02
N ARG A 425 -5.49 -4.44 0.23
CA ARG A 425 -4.40 -3.52 0.54
C ARG A 425 -4.84 -2.06 0.46
N GLU A 426 -5.59 -1.66 -0.58
CA GLU A 426 -6.16 -0.32 -0.72
C GLU A 426 -7.04 0.07 0.48
N LEU A 427 -7.91 -0.86 0.92
CA LEU A 427 -8.74 -0.66 2.12
C LEU A 427 -7.89 -0.52 3.38
N SER A 428 -6.81 -1.31 3.50
CA SER A 428 -5.87 -1.24 4.61
C SER A 428 -5.13 0.11 4.62
N GLU A 429 -4.59 0.56 3.47
CA GLU A 429 -3.94 1.87 3.29
C GLU A 429 -4.89 3.01 3.68
N ALA A 430 -6.13 2.98 3.18
CA ALA A 430 -7.13 4.01 3.44
C ALA A 430 -7.65 4.03 4.89
N SER A 431 -7.45 2.94 5.64
CA SER A 431 -7.90 2.80 7.04
C SER A 431 -6.88 3.29 8.08
N VAL A 432 -5.60 3.47 7.71
CA VAL A 432 -4.58 3.91 8.67
C VAL A 432 -4.90 5.34 9.13
N THR A 433 -5.00 5.53 10.45
CA THR A 433 -5.38 6.79 11.09
C THR A 433 -4.21 7.32 11.90
N VAL A 434 -3.71 8.51 11.53
CA VAL A 434 -2.83 9.29 12.42
C VAL A 434 -3.73 10.02 13.42
N VAL A 435 -3.77 9.54 14.66
CA VAL A 435 -4.65 10.08 15.72
C VAL A 435 -4.07 11.35 16.33
N ARG A 436 -2.74 11.38 16.48
CA ARG A 436 -2.00 12.51 17.07
C ARG A 436 -0.69 12.74 16.33
N ASN A 437 -0.29 14.01 16.19
CA ASN A 437 0.91 14.44 15.49
C ASN A 437 1.38 15.81 15.99
N ASP A 438 1.94 15.83 17.21
CA ASP A 438 2.42 17.07 17.83
C ASP A 438 3.55 17.69 17.01
N ASN A 439 3.52 19.02 16.89
CA ASN A 439 4.52 19.79 16.13
C ASN A 439 4.72 19.32 14.66
N ASN A 440 3.76 18.57 14.10
CA ASN A 440 3.83 18.00 12.76
C ASN A 440 5.10 17.14 12.52
N ILE A 441 5.47 16.29 13.49
CA ILE A 441 6.64 15.41 13.32
C ILE A 441 6.46 14.36 12.20
N LEU A 442 5.21 14.00 11.87
CA LEU A 442 4.88 13.16 10.73
C LEU A 442 4.33 14.00 9.56
N PRO A 443 4.71 13.69 8.32
CA PRO A 443 5.74 12.72 7.93
C PRO A 443 7.16 13.21 8.25
N ILE A 444 8.06 12.26 8.54
CA ILE A 444 9.48 12.52 8.81
C ILE A 444 10.19 12.92 7.51
N THR A 445 10.51 14.21 7.39
CA THR A 445 11.15 14.79 6.20
C THR A 445 12.67 14.61 6.21
N SER A 446 13.33 14.86 7.35
CA SER A 446 14.79 14.85 7.47
C SER A 446 15.32 13.49 7.94
N ILE A 447 15.55 12.59 6.98
CA ILE A 447 15.96 11.21 7.24
C ILE A 447 17.28 11.14 8.02
N MET A 448 18.26 11.99 7.71
CA MET A 448 19.62 11.85 8.24
C MET A 448 19.90 12.63 9.53
N ALA A 449 19.09 13.64 9.88
CA ALA A 449 19.39 14.53 11.01
C ALA A 449 19.03 13.93 12.38
N GLU A 450 18.00 13.09 12.46
CA GLU A 450 17.53 12.55 13.74
C GLU A 450 18.12 11.16 14.02
N THR A 451 18.60 10.93 15.24
CA THR A 451 18.98 9.58 15.70
C THR A 451 17.72 8.81 16.09
N MET A 452 17.50 7.66 15.45
CA MET A 452 16.28 6.87 15.60
C MET A 452 16.57 5.42 15.96
N ALA A 453 15.72 4.86 16.81
CA ALA A 453 15.63 3.42 17.05
C ALA A 453 14.17 2.96 16.92
N SER A 454 14.00 1.67 16.64
CA SER A 454 12.67 1.04 16.66
C SER A 454 12.56 0.02 17.78
N VAL A 455 11.43 0.00 18.47
CA VAL A 455 11.07 -1.03 19.45
C VAL A 455 9.80 -1.71 18.98
N LEU A 456 9.78 -3.03 18.94
CA LEU A 456 8.59 -3.84 18.66
C LEU A 456 8.18 -4.61 19.92
N ILE A 457 6.90 -4.58 20.26
CA ILE A 457 6.33 -5.30 21.42
C ILE A 457 5.24 -6.25 20.92
N GLY A 458 5.37 -7.55 21.19
CA GLY A 458 4.39 -8.59 20.83
C GLY A 458 5.02 -9.86 20.27
N GLU A 459 4.23 -10.93 20.13
CA GLU A 459 4.69 -12.22 19.60
C GLU A 459 5.07 -12.11 18.12
N GLY A 460 6.29 -12.51 17.77
CA GLY A 460 6.65 -12.86 16.40
C GLY A 460 8.00 -12.31 15.93
N SER A 461 8.85 -13.22 15.46
CA SER A 461 10.09 -12.98 14.72
C SER A 461 9.92 -12.29 13.35
N THR A 462 8.74 -11.72 13.06
CA THR A 462 8.48 -11.08 11.77
C THR A 462 8.78 -9.58 11.85
N SER A 463 10.03 -9.29 11.51
CA SER A 463 10.60 -7.95 11.36
C SER A 463 9.95 -7.09 10.27
N VAL A 464 8.72 -7.33 9.78
CA VAL A 464 8.15 -6.59 8.63
C VAL A 464 8.12 -5.09 8.92
N PHE A 465 7.55 -4.70 10.06
CA PHE A 465 7.51 -3.30 10.51
C PHE A 465 8.93 -2.69 10.59
N GLN A 466 9.84 -3.36 11.28
CA GLN A 466 11.20 -2.85 11.50
C GLN A 466 12.06 -2.87 10.23
N LYS A 467 11.88 -3.85 9.33
CA LYS A 467 12.53 -3.92 8.01
C LYS A 467 12.05 -2.80 7.12
N MET A 468 10.73 -2.56 7.06
CA MET A 468 10.18 -1.50 6.23
C MET A 468 10.60 -0.12 6.76
N LEU A 469 10.61 0.08 8.08
CA LEU A 469 11.25 1.26 8.69
C LEU A 469 12.72 1.41 8.27
N SER A 470 13.49 0.32 8.36
CA SER A 470 14.92 0.30 8.02
C SER A 470 15.20 0.57 6.54
N THR A 471 14.22 0.34 5.66
CA THR A 471 14.31 0.61 4.23
C THR A 471 14.32 2.11 3.94
N TYR A 472 13.65 2.93 4.76
CA TYR A 472 13.69 4.39 4.64
C TYR A 472 14.82 5.03 5.44
N LYS A 473 15.14 4.45 6.61
CA LYS A 473 16.25 4.89 7.45
C LYS A 473 16.79 3.70 8.22
N PRO A 474 18.03 3.25 7.97
CA PRO A 474 18.66 2.22 8.79
C PRO A 474 18.59 2.60 10.26
N MET A 475 17.97 1.73 11.06
CA MET A 475 17.75 1.97 12.49
C MET A 475 18.01 0.69 13.27
N ARG A 476 18.47 0.83 14.51
CA ARG A 476 18.70 -0.33 15.37
C ARG A 476 17.35 -0.90 15.83
N PRO A 477 17.04 -2.18 15.55
CA PRO A 477 15.83 -2.81 16.03
C PRO A 477 16.02 -3.35 17.44
N TYR A 478 15.01 -3.18 18.27
CA TYR A 478 14.86 -3.77 19.58
C TYR A 478 13.48 -4.44 19.68
N THR A 479 13.37 -5.52 20.46
CA THR A 479 12.12 -6.29 20.55
C THR A 479 11.90 -6.78 21.97
N PHE A 480 10.65 -6.67 22.43
CA PHE A 480 10.13 -7.41 23.57
C PHE A 480 9.25 -8.55 23.04
N LEU A 481 9.65 -9.80 23.28
CA LEU A 481 8.94 -10.99 22.80
C LEU A 481 7.72 -11.35 23.67
N SER A 482 7.67 -10.83 24.88
CA SER A 482 6.63 -11.04 25.89
C SER A 482 6.40 -9.77 26.69
N ASP A 483 5.46 -9.82 27.64
CA ASP A 483 5.26 -8.73 28.61
C ASP A 483 6.58 -8.39 29.33
N PRO A 484 7.12 -7.17 29.20
CA PRO A 484 8.42 -6.85 29.75
C PRO A 484 8.36 -6.62 31.26
N SER A 485 9.29 -7.22 31.99
CA SER A 485 9.53 -6.93 33.40
C SER A 485 10.16 -5.54 33.60
N GLN A 486 10.06 -4.99 34.82
CA GLN A 486 10.66 -3.68 35.13
C GLN A 486 12.19 -3.65 34.90
N GLU A 487 12.89 -4.76 35.11
CA GLU A 487 14.33 -4.86 34.84
C GLU A 487 14.63 -4.74 33.34
N GLU A 488 13.89 -5.47 32.50
CA GLU A 488 14.01 -5.42 31.05
C GLU A 488 13.65 -4.03 30.49
N ILE A 489 12.64 -3.36 31.07
CA ILE A 489 12.28 -1.97 30.75
C ILE A 489 13.47 -1.05 31.02
N LEU A 490 14.07 -1.09 32.21
CA LEU A 490 15.21 -0.24 32.57
C LEU A 490 16.42 -0.52 31.67
N GLN A 491 16.68 -1.79 31.34
CA GLN A 491 17.72 -2.18 30.41
C GLN A 491 17.48 -1.60 29.01
N MET A 492 16.26 -1.70 28.49
CA MET A 492 15.88 -1.15 27.19
C MET A 492 16.04 0.38 27.16
N LEU A 493 15.58 1.08 28.20
CA LEU A 493 15.72 2.54 28.32
C LEU A 493 17.19 2.97 28.33
N SER A 494 18.09 2.16 28.90
CA SER A 494 19.54 2.38 28.82
C SER A 494 20.06 2.26 27.39
N TYR A 495 19.64 1.21 26.66
CA TYR A 495 20.00 1.05 25.25
C TYR A 495 19.44 2.14 24.33
N LEU A 496 18.31 2.75 24.71
CA LEU A 496 17.66 3.82 23.95
C LEU A 496 18.21 5.22 24.26
N GLN A 497 19.12 5.37 25.25
CA GLN A 497 19.71 6.67 25.61
C GLN A 497 20.31 7.44 24.42
N PRO A 498 21.04 6.83 23.46
CA PRO A 498 21.67 7.56 22.36
C PRO A 498 20.71 8.12 21.29
N TYR A 499 19.44 7.72 21.29
CA TYR A 499 18.48 8.09 20.25
C TYR A 499 17.55 9.22 20.71
N GLU A 500 17.23 10.16 19.84
CA GLU A 500 16.29 11.26 20.15
C GLU A 500 14.84 10.85 19.93
N THR A 501 14.59 10.09 18.86
CA THR A 501 13.27 9.61 18.47
C THR A 501 13.21 8.08 18.55
N VAL A 502 12.14 7.55 19.14
CA VAL A 502 11.90 6.10 19.20
C VAL A 502 10.55 5.79 18.58
N VAL A 503 10.57 4.92 17.56
CA VAL A 503 9.36 4.41 16.92
C VAL A 503 8.97 3.11 17.60
N VAL A 504 7.81 3.07 18.24
CA VAL A 504 7.33 1.91 19.01
C VAL A 504 6.17 1.27 18.26
N GLY A 505 6.32 0.01 17.86
CA GLY A 505 5.23 -0.81 17.31
C GLY A 505 4.68 -1.76 18.37
N VAL A 506 3.36 -1.82 18.53
CA VAL A 506 2.68 -2.77 19.42
C VAL A 506 1.78 -3.67 18.58
N THR A 507 2.12 -4.95 18.50
CA THR A 507 1.40 -5.98 17.73
C THR A 507 0.61 -6.90 18.68
N GLY A 508 -0.20 -7.79 18.11
CA GLY A 508 -1.03 -8.72 18.88
C GLY A 508 -2.19 -8.06 19.62
N ILE A 509 -2.55 -6.81 19.27
CA ILE A 509 -3.66 -6.10 19.90
C ILE A 509 -4.97 -6.78 19.49
N SER A 510 -5.59 -7.46 20.45
CA SER A 510 -6.85 -8.18 20.29
C SER A 510 -8.02 -7.21 20.13
N SER A 511 -9.13 -7.70 19.59
CA SER A 511 -10.41 -6.99 19.59
C SER A 511 -11.24 -7.21 20.86
N ASN A 512 -10.79 -8.08 21.77
CA ASN A 512 -11.59 -8.50 22.93
C ASN A 512 -11.37 -7.59 24.16
N PRO A 513 -12.39 -6.86 24.63
CA PRO A 513 -12.26 -5.99 25.80
C PRO A 513 -12.00 -6.75 27.11
N LYS A 514 -12.41 -8.03 27.22
CA LYS A 514 -12.28 -8.82 28.46
C LYS A 514 -10.83 -9.01 28.93
N TYR A 515 -9.89 -8.98 27.99
CA TYR A 515 -8.47 -9.16 28.24
C TYR A 515 -7.68 -7.87 27.98
N ASN A 516 -8.30 -6.70 28.19
CA ASN A 516 -7.70 -5.39 27.93
C ASN A 516 -7.11 -5.28 26.51
N TYR A 517 -7.75 -5.90 25.52
CA TYR A 517 -7.27 -5.94 24.13
C TYR A 517 -5.87 -6.55 23.97
N GLY A 518 -5.41 -7.37 24.92
CA GLY A 518 -4.07 -7.95 24.92
C GLY A 518 -2.96 -7.01 25.40
N ILE A 519 -3.28 -5.80 25.87
CA ILE A 519 -2.28 -4.86 26.37
C ILE A 519 -1.91 -5.22 27.81
N SER A 520 -0.64 -5.52 28.03
CA SER A 520 -0.09 -5.84 29.34
C SER A 520 0.35 -4.59 30.13
N THR A 521 0.50 -4.72 31.45
CA THR A 521 0.97 -3.62 32.31
C THR A 521 2.41 -3.23 32.00
N GLY A 522 3.30 -4.19 31.70
CA GLY A 522 4.69 -3.90 31.34
C GLY A 522 4.79 -3.12 30.02
N THR A 523 3.97 -3.47 29.03
CA THR A 523 3.88 -2.76 27.74
C THR A 523 3.49 -1.29 27.94
N ALA A 524 2.42 -1.03 28.70
CA ALA A 524 1.95 0.33 28.98
C ALA A 524 2.99 1.13 29.78
N GLU A 525 3.61 0.50 30.79
CA GLU A 525 4.60 1.14 31.65
C GLU A 525 5.91 1.46 30.91
N PHE A 526 6.35 0.61 29.99
CA PHE A 526 7.50 0.88 29.13
C PHE A 526 7.30 2.18 28.32
N VAL A 527 6.18 2.30 27.61
CA VAL A 527 5.89 3.49 26.77
C VAL A 527 5.83 4.75 27.64
N LYS A 528 5.27 4.64 28.85
CA LYS A 528 5.22 5.73 29.83
C LYS A 528 6.61 6.14 30.31
N GLN A 529 7.46 5.21 30.75
CA GLN A 529 8.82 5.54 31.19
C GLN A 529 9.67 6.07 30.02
N LEU A 530 9.48 5.53 28.81
CA LEU A 530 10.13 6.04 27.60
C LEU A 530 9.76 7.51 27.35
N LYS A 531 8.48 7.87 27.41
CA LYS A 531 8.05 9.26 27.26
C LYS A 531 8.59 10.15 28.38
N GLN A 532 8.59 9.68 29.63
CA GLN A 532 9.13 10.40 30.78
C GLN A 532 10.64 10.63 30.71
N SER A 533 11.38 9.80 29.96
CA SER A 533 12.82 9.99 29.72
C SER A 533 13.15 11.12 28.73
N GLY A 534 12.14 11.87 28.25
CA GLY A 534 12.33 13.04 27.38
C GLY A 534 12.49 12.72 25.89
N LYS A 535 12.24 11.48 25.47
CA LYS A 535 12.30 11.06 24.07
C LYS A 535 11.09 11.54 23.29
N LYS A 536 11.26 11.73 21.97
CA LYS A 536 10.14 11.81 21.02
C LYS A 536 9.65 10.39 20.74
N VAL A 537 8.38 10.11 20.96
CA VAL A 537 7.80 8.77 20.80
C VAL A 537 6.76 8.78 19.69
N VAL A 538 6.99 7.94 18.66
CA VAL A 538 6.00 7.63 17.61
C VAL A 538 5.41 6.26 17.94
N LEU A 539 4.21 6.25 18.50
CA LEU A 539 3.52 5.02 18.91
C LEU A 539 2.62 4.51 17.78
N CYS A 540 2.84 3.27 17.35
CA CYS A 540 2.12 2.59 16.29
C CYS A 540 1.36 1.40 16.88
N LEU A 541 0.03 1.47 16.88
CA LEU A 541 -0.84 0.44 17.43
C LEU A 541 -1.43 -0.40 16.30
N PHE A 542 -1.06 -1.68 16.27
CA PHE A 542 -1.53 -2.66 15.29
C PHE A 542 -2.72 -3.45 15.85
N GLY A 543 -3.92 -2.88 15.72
CA GLY A 543 -5.18 -3.51 16.13
C GLY A 543 -6.23 -2.50 16.59
N SER A 544 -7.08 -2.92 17.53
CA SER A 544 -8.27 -2.15 17.95
C SER A 544 -7.93 -0.71 18.43
N PRO A 545 -8.65 0.33 17.96
CA PRO A 545 -8.44 1.71 18.42
C PRO A 545 -8.77 1.90 19.91
N TYR A 546 -9.57 1.02 20.52
CA TYR A 546 -9.83 1.07 21.95
C TYR A 546 -8.59 0.80 22.82
N SER A 547 -7.51 0.27 22.25
CA SER A 547 -6.23 0.08 22.94
C SER A 547 -5.54 1.39 23.31
N ILE A 548 -5.89 2.52 22.67
CA ILE A 548 -5.33 3.85 22.97
C ILE A 548 -5.41 4.18 24.46
N GLN A 549 -6.48 3.77 25.15
CA GLN A 549 -6.71 4.09 26.55
C GLN A 549 -5.64 3.58 27.54
N PHE A 550 -4.82 2.61 27.13
CA PHE A 550 -3.79 2.01 28.00
C PHE A 550 -2.43 2.73 27.90
N PHE A 551 -2.27 3.65 26.96
CA PHE A 551 -1.01 4.33 26.70
C PHE A 551 -1.07 5.80 27.14
N PRO A 552 0.07 6.39 27.56
CA PRO A 552 0.16 7.83 27.76
C PRO A 552 0.01 8.58 26.43
N GLU A 553 -0.29 9.88 26.48
CA GLU A 553 -0.13 10.73 25.30
C GLU A 553 1.34 10.75 24.85
N THR A 554 1.57 10.50 23.56
CA THR A 554 2.88 10.47 22.89
C THR A 554 2.94 11.56 21.82
N ASP A 555 4.13 11.83 21.27
CA ASP A 555 4.30 12.91 20.29
C ASP A 555 3.57 12.62 18.97
N ALA A 556 3.54 11.35 18.55
CA ALA A 556 2.64 10.89 17.50
C ALA A 556 2.04 9.53 17.83
N LEU A 557 0.78 9.34 17.43
CA LEU A 557 0.01 8.13 17.61
C LEU A 557 -0.62 7.73 16.28
N ILE A 558 -0.31 6.53 15.81
CA ILE A 558 -0.88 5.93 14.61
C ILE A 558 -1.64 4.66 15.01
N CYS A 559 -2.88 4.53 14.52
CA CYS A 559 -3.65 3.29 14.61
C CYS A 559 -3.86 2.73 13.21
N SER A 560 -3.41 1.50 12.98
CA SER A 560 -3.72 0.77 11.74
C SER A 560 -5.07 0.05 11.78
N ASN A 561 -5.77 0.10 12.92
CA ASN A 561 -7.09 -0.50 13.19
C ASN A 561 -7.15 -2.05 13.12
N GLN A 562 -6.11 -2.68 12.59
CA GLN A 562 -5.92 -4.13 12.48
C GLN A 562 -4.42 -4.47 12.51
N ASP A 563 -4.09 -5.68 12.95
CA ASP A 563 -2.74 -6.24 12.84
C ASP A 563 -2.61 -7.14 11.60
N GLY A 564 -1.43 -7.13 11.00
CA GLY A 564 -1.12 -7.90 9.81
C GLY A 564 0.16 -7.39 9.11
N PRO A 565 0.74 -8.22 8.22
CA PRO A 565 1.95 -7.85 7.48
C PRO A 565 1.73 -6.59 6.62
N ASP A 566 0.57 -6.44 5.97
CA ASP A 566 0.26 -5.24 5.18
C ASP A 566 0.22 -3.99 6.05
N GLN A 567 -0.45 -4.02 7.21
CA GLN A 567 -0.49 -2.87 8.11
C GLN A 567 0.92 -2.50 8.62
N GLN A 568 1.71 -3.52 8.98
CA GLN A 568 3.10 -3.34 9.40
C GLN A 568 4.00 -2.81 8.27
N GLU A 569 3.66 -3.06 7.01
CA GLU A 569 4.34 -2.49 5.85
C GLU A 569 3.86 -1.06 5.54
N ILE A 570 2.57 -0.77 5.67
CA ILE A 570 1.96 0.52 5.33
C ILE A 570 2.34 1.61 6.33
N VAL A 571 2.28 1.33 7.64
CA VAL A 571 2.51 2.35 8.68
C VAL A 571 3.89 3.03 8.56
N PRO A 572 5.01 2.31 8.36
CA PRO A 572 6.31 2.94 8.08
C PRO A 572 6.30 3.87 6.86
N GLN A 573 5.56 3.53 5.81
CA GLN A 573 5.44 4.37 4.62
C GLN A 573 4.70 5.68 4.92
N VAL A 574 3.69 5.63 5.80
CA VAL A 574 3.02 6.84 6.33
C VAL A 574 3.96 7.67 7.19
N ILE A 575 4.74 7.02 8.07
CA ILE A 575 5.72 7.71 8.95
C ILE A 575 6.71 8.54 8.13
N PHE A 576 7.22 7.99 7.02
CA PHE A 576 8.20 8.64 6.17
C PHE A 576 7.60 9.44 5.00
N GLY A 577 6.27 9.54 4.91
CA GLY A 577 5.57 10.29 3.86
C GLY A 577 5.73 9.70 2.46
N ALA A 578 6.02 8.40 2.35
CA ALA A 578 5.88 7.67 1.08
C ALA A 578 4.41 7.42 0.75
N LEU A 579 3.57 7.26 1.78
CA LEU A 579 2.11 7.31 1.71
C LEU A 579 1.60 8.46 2.60
N GLY A 580 0.45 9.03 2.23
CA GLY A 580 -0.32 9.91 3.11
C GLY A 580 -1.34 9.11 3.92
N SER A 581 -1.88 9.69 4.99
CA SER A 581 -2.97 9.10 5.79
C SER A 581 -4.20 10.00 5.73
N LYS A 582 -5.36 9.37 5.55
CA LYS A 582 -6.69 10.01 5.56
C LYS A 582 -7.69 9.30 6.47
N GLY A 583 -7.29 8.21 7.11
CA GLY A 583 -8.15 7.46 8.01
C GLY A 583 -8.64 8.33 9.17
N LYS A 584 -9.86 8.07 9.64
CA LYS A 584 -10.44 8.70 10.82
C LYS A 584 -10.85 7.63 11.82
N LEU A 585 -10.87 7.93 13.11
CA LEU A 585 -11.28 6.96 14.11
C LEU A 585 -12.75 6.59 13.91
N PRO A 586 -13.11 5.30 13.86
CA PRO A 586 -14.50 4.87 13.75
C PRO A 586 -15.26 4.96 15.09
N VAL A 587 -14.54 5.17 16.19
CA VAL A 587 -15.05 5.12 17.57
C VAL A 587 -14.34 6.17 18.43
N SER A 588 -15.00 6.62 19.51
CA SER A 588 -14.42 7.51 20.51
C SER A 588 -13.60 6.72 21.53
N VAL A 589 -12.46 7.28 21.94
CA VAL A 589 -11.60 6.73 23.00
C VAL A 589 -10.88 7.86 23.72
N LEU A 590 -11.01 7.91 25.05
CA LEU A 590 -10.55 9.03 25.88
C LEU A 590 -11.11 10.38 25.37
N SER A 591 -10.22 11.32 25.06
CA SER A 591 -10.52 12.63 24.49
C SER A 591 -10.78 12.60 22.98
N TYR A 592 -10.29 11.58 22.28
CA TYR A 592 -10.46 11.42 20.83
C TYR A 592 -11.88 10.96 20.51
N LYS A 593 -12.52 11.61 19.55
CA LYS A 593 -13.89 11.34 19.11
C LYS A 593 -13.90 10.54 17.82
N ALA A 594 -14.99 9.79 17.60
CA ALA A 594 -15.25 9.22 16.28
C ALA A 594 -15.25 10.35 15.23
N GLY A 595 -14.55 10.12 14.12
CA GLY A 595 -14.26 11.12 13.10
C GLY A 595 -12.94 11.88 13.29
N ASP A 596 -12.25 11.76 14.43
CA ASP A 596 -10.93 12.37 14.62
C ASP A 596 -9.85 11.65 13.80
N GLY A 597 -8.89 12.40 13.28
CA GLY A 597 -7.72 11.89 12.57
C GLY A 597 -7.04 13.01 11.79
N ILE A 598 -5.72 13.09 11.92
CA ILE A 598 -4.89 14.10 11.28
C ILE A 598 -4.50 13.60 9.89
N GLU A 599 -4.78 14.41 8.88
CA GLU A 599 -4.36 14.11 7.51
C GLU A 599 -2.87 14.39 7.35
N THR A 600 -2.17 13.47 6.70
CA THR A 600 -0.76 13.63 6.32
C THR A 600 -0.60 13.51 4.82
N GLU A 601 0.28 14.33 4.25
CA GLU A 601 0.54 14.36 2.81
C GLU A 601 1.66 13.39 2.43
N ALA A 602 1.56 12.82 1.22
CA ALA A 602 2.68 12.12 0.61
C ALA A 602 3.72 13.13 0.08
N LEU A 603 5.00 12.85 0.30
CA LEU A 603 6.12 13.75 0.02
C LEU A 603 6.82 13.46 -1.32
N ASN A 604 6.17 12.79 -2.28
CA ASN A 604 6.85 12.24 -3.46
C ASN A 604 8.11 11.47 -3.05
N ARG A 605 7.92 10.45 -2.23
CA ARG A 605 8.95 9.49 -1.84
C ARG A 605 8.54 8.14 -2.39
N ILE A 606 9.51 7.33 -2.83
CA ILE A 606 9.19 6.01 -3.37
C ILE A 606 8.49 5.18 -2.28
N SER A 607 7.36 4.56 -2.64
CA SER A 607 6.58 3.68 -1.77
C SER A 607 6.78 2.22 -2.17
N PHE A 608 6.18 1.30 -1.43
CA PHE A 608 6.19 -0.15 -1.67
C PHE A 608 4.75 -0.64 -1.84
N GLY A 609 4.53 -1.52 -2.82
CA GLY A 609 3.21 -2.04 -3.12
C GLY A 609 3.24 -3.29 -3.99
N THR A 610 2.08 -3.67 -4.49
CA THR A 610 1.92 -4.83 -5.38
C THR A 610 2.08 -4.40 -6.85
N PRO A 611 2.42 -5.31 -7.77
CA PRO A 611 2.36 -5.05 -9.20
C PRO A 611 1.00 -4.53 -9.67
N GLU A 612 -0.10 -5.06 -9.14
CA GLU A 612 -1.47 -4.71 -9.48
C GLU A 612 -1.79 -3.25 -9.13
N SER A 613 -1.26 -2.75 -8.00
CA SER A 613 -1.40 -1.35 -7.55
C SER A 613 -0.88 -0.32 -8.57
N VAL A 614 -0.05 -0.75 -9.52
CA VAL A 614 0.53 0.10 -10.57
C VAL A 614 0.16 -0.35 -11.98
N GLY A 615 -0.82 -1.25 -12.11
CA GLY A 615 -1.30 -1.77 -13.41
C GLY A 615 -0.29 -2.69 -14.08
N MET A 616 0.34 -3.57 -13.30
CA MET A 616 1.26 -4.62 -13.76
C MET A 616 0.78 -5.99 -13.30
N ASN A 617 1.10 -7.03 -14.07
CA ASN A 617 0.72 -8.41 -13.80
C ASN A 617 1.82 -9.12 -12.97
N ALA A 618 1.50 -9.50 -11.73
CA ALA A 618 2.45 -10.16 -10.84
C ALA A 618 3.00 -11.48 -11.41
N ALA A 619 2.15 -12.31 -12.03
CA ALA A 619 2.55 -13.61 -12.58
C ALA A 619 3.55 -13.47 -13.73
N MET A 620 3.39 -12.47 -14.60
CA MET A 620 4.35 -12.15 -15.64
C MET A 620 5.67 -11.69 -15.03
N LEU A 621 5.61 -10.76 -14.07
CA LEU A 621 6.80 -10.22 -13.43
C LEU A 621 7.61 -11.28 -12.68
N GLN A 622 6.94 -12.28 -12.10
CA GLN A 622 7.58 -13.42 -11.43
C GLN A 622 8.49 -14.23 -12.37
N LYS A 623 8.32 -14.15 -13.70
CA LYS A 623 9.24 -14.80 -14.66
C LYS A 623 10.68 -14.28 -14.58
N ILE A 624 10.90 -13.10 -13.98
CA ILE A 624 12.24 -12.60 -13.67
C ILE A 624 13.00 -13.60 -12.80
N ASP A 625 12.34 -14.25 -11.83
CA ASP A 625 12.96 -15.21 -10.92
C ASP A 625 13.61 -16.37 -11.70
N GLY A 626 12.92 -16.88 -12.72
CA GLY A 626 13.44 -17.96 -13.57
C GLY A 626 14.66 -17.53 -14.38
N ILE A 627 14.63 -16.32 -14.96
CA ILE A 627 15.74 -15.78 -15.74
C ILE A 627 16.97 -15.52 -14.85
N ALA A 628 16.77 -14.94 -13.67
CA ALA A 628 17.84 -14.63 -12.74
C ALA A 628 18.48 -15.91 -12.17
N ASN A 629 17.68 -16.90 -11.76
CA ASN A 629 18.20 -18.17 -11.27
C ASN A 629 18.95 -18.96 -12.37
N ALA A 630 18.42 -19.01 -13.59
CA ALA A 630 19.13 -19.62 -14.72
C ALA A 630 20.48 -18.94 -14.96
N ALA A 631 20.53 -17.61 -14.94
CA ALA A 631 21.78 -16.88 -15.12
C ALA A 631 22.82 -17.15 -14.01
N VAL A 632 22.38 -17.35 -12.77
CA VAL A 632 23.27 -17.76 -11.66
C VAL A 632 23.79 -19.19 -11.88
N ILE A 633 22.92 -20.12 -12.29
CA ILE A 633 23.28 -21.53 -12.57
C ILE A 633 24.26 -21.61 -13.74
N ASP A 634 24.02 -20.84 -14.80
CA ASP A 634 24.84 -20.80 -16.01
C ASP A 634 26.14 -19.99 -15.85
N HIS A 635 26.47 -19.59 -14.61
CA HIS A 635 27.65 -18.79 -14.27
C HIS A 635 27.78 -17.48 -15.08
N VAL A 636 26.65 -16.85 -15.43
CA VAL A 636 26.64 -15.51 -16.04
C VAL A 636 27.21 -14.48 -15.06
N PHE A 637 26.85 -14.62 -13.78
CA PHE A 637 27.37 -13.88 -12.63
C PHE A 637 27.16 -14.71 -11.35
N PRO A 638 27.93 -14.46 -10.26
CA PRO A 638 27.70 -15.14 -8.98
C PRO A 638 26.34 -14.83 -8.34
N GLY A 639 25.91 -13.58 -8.42
CA GLY A 639 24.64 -13.13 -7.88
C GLY A 639 24.23 -11.75 -8.40
N CYS A 640 22.97 -11.41 -8.17
CA CYS A 640 22.40 -10.13 -8.58
C CYS A 640 21.26 -9.68 -7.66
N GLN A 641 20.93 -8.39 -7.72
CA GLN A 641 19.71 -7.80 -7.18
C GLN A 641 18.95 -7.10 -8.31
N VAL A 642 17.63 -7.24 -8.33
CA VAL A 642 16.74 -6.60 -9.30
C VAL A 642 15.67 -5.81 -8.56
N VAL A 643 15.55 -4.52 -8.90
CA VAL A 643 14.52 -3.61 -8.40
C VAL A 643 13.71 -3.06 -9.57
N VAL A 644 12.39 -3.17 -9.48
CA VAL A 644 11.44 -2.57 -10.43
C VAL A 644 10.48 -1.69 -9.66
N ALA A 645 10.34 -0.44 -10.12
CA ALA A 645 9.34 0.48 -9.60
C ALA A 645 8.52 1.08 -10.74
N ARG A 646 7.23 1.31 -10.52
CA ARG A 646 6.36 2.03 -11.44
C ARG A 646 5.46 2.98 -10.68
N LYS A 647 5.14 4.15 -11.24
CA LYS A 647 4.30 5.18 -10.60
C LYS A 647 4.77 5.53 -9.17
N GLY A 648 6.09 5.46 -8.92
CA GLY A 648 6.66 5.73 -7.60
C GLY A 648 6.51 4.61 -6.56
N LYS A 649 6.07 3.40 -6.93
CA LYS A 649 5.99 2.23 -6.04
C LYS A 649 7.01 1.17 -6.48
N ILE A 650 7.87 0.70 -5.58
CA ILE A 650 8.64 -0.53 -5.76
C ILE A 650 7.68 -1.71 -5.67
N ILE A 651 7.66 -2.52 -6.72
CA ILE A 651 6.74 -3.66 -6.88
C ILE A 651 7.48 -4.99 -7.10
N TYR A 652 8.81 -4.92 -7.17
CA TYR A 652 9.71 -6.08 -7.20
C TYR A 652 11.07 -5.66 -6.65
N ASP A 653 11.52 -6.32 -5.59
CA ASP A 653 12.87 -6.20 -5.02
C ASP A 653 13.33 -7.59 -4.58
N LYS A 654 14.19 -8.24 -5.39
CA LYS A 654 14.67 -9.59 -5.11
C LYS A 654 16.17 -9.73 -5.37
N SER A 655 16.80 -10.55 -4.55
CA SER A 655 18.22 -10.91 -4.60
C SER A 655 18.38 -12.38 -4.96
N PHE A 656 19.39 -12.69 -5.77
CA PHE A 656 19.65 -14.03 -6.31
C PHE A 656 21.13 -14.38 -6.19
N GLY A 657 21.43 -15.67 -5.99
CA GLY A 657 22.80 -16.19 -6.02
C GLY A 657 23.65 -15.88 -4.79
N GLY A 658 24.97 -15.95 -4.96
CA GLY A 658 25.96 -15.72 -3.91
C GLY A 658 26.83 -14.49 -4.18
N LEU A 659 27.59 -14.04 -3.18
CA LEU A 659 28.58 -12.98 -3.38
C LEU A 659 29.75 -13.45 -4.26
N ASN A 660 30.05 -14.75 -4.27
CA ASN A 660 30.98 -15.39 -5.20
C ASN A 660 30.57 -16.86 -5.41
N TYR A 661 31.30 -17.60 -6.25
CA TYR A 661 31.01 -19.01 -6.55
C TYR A 661 31.50 -20.03 -5.50
N ARG A 662 32.29 -19.59 -4.52
CA ARG A 662 33.05 -20.47 -3.61
C ARG A 662 32.54 -20.46 -2.18
N THR A 663 31.88 -19.39 -1.75
CA THR A 663 31.51 -19.16 -0.35
C THR A 663 29.97 -19.13 -0.19
N PRO A 664 29.45 -19.42 1.01
CA PRO A 664 28.00 -19.54 1.22
C PRO A 664 27.27 -18.19 1.33
N GLU A 665 27.98 -17.06 1.40
CA GLU A 665 27.39 -15.72 1.54
C GLU A 665 26.47 -15.40 0.36
N ARG A 666 25.25 -14.98 0.69
CA ARG A 666 24.19 -14.67 -0.28
C ARG A 666 24.12 -13.17 -0.56
N VAL A 667 23.64 -12.85 -1.76
CA VAL A 667 23.20 -11.48 -2.06
C VAL A 667 21.99 -11.16 -1.19
N THR A 668 21.98 -9.94 -0.65
CA THR A 668 20.87 -9.37 0.13
C THR A 668 20.54 -7.98 -0.41
N SER A 669 19.42 -7.39 0.03
CA SER A 669 19.06 -6.00 -0.30
C SER A 669 20.09 -4.96 0.19
N GLU A 670 20.95 -5.34 1.13
CA GLU A 670 22.02 -4.52 1.67
C GLU A 670 23.39 -4.78 1.02
N THR A 671 23.46 -5.67 0.02
CA THR A 671 24.71 -5.97 -0.69
C THR A 671 25.14 -4.78 -1.54
N ILE A 672 26.34 -4.28 -1.26
CA ILE A 672 26.93 -3.12 -1.92
C ILE A 672 27.76 -3.58 -3.12
N TYR A 673 27.46 -3.06 -4.32
CA TYR A 673 28.17 -3.38 -5.55
C TYR A 673 29.06 -2.23 -6.00
N ASP A 674 30.21 -2.54 -6.62
CA ASP A 674 30.90 -1.58 -7.50
C ASP A 674 30.01 -1.34 -8.72
N VAL A 675 29.61 -0.09 -8.98
CA VAL A 675 28.72 0.28 -10.09
C VAL A 675 29.47 1.03 -11.19
N ALA A 676 30.72 0.64 -11.48
CA ALA A 676 31.58 1.24 -12.50
C ALA A 676 30.84 1.61 -13.79
N SER A 677 31.10 2.82 -14.29
CA SER A 677 30.35 3.53 -15.35
C SER A 677 28.96 4.06 -15.00
N VAL A 678 28.17 3.42 -14.13
CA VAL A 678 26.98 4.08 -13.55
C VAL A 678 27.41 5.25 -12.65
N THR A 679 28.64 5.23 -12.11
CA THR A 679 29.26 6.39 -11.43
C THR A 679 29.14 7.70 -12.21
N LYS A 680 29.26 7.66 -13.54
CA LYS A 680 29.13 8.84 -14.40
C LYS A 680 27.81 9.55 -14.18
N VAL A 681 26.73 8.79 -14.22
CA VAL A 681 25.36 9.32 -14.14
C VAL A 681 24.86 9.48 -12.71
N ALA A 682 25.36 8.67 -11.78
CA ALA A 682 24.95 8.71 -10.38
C ALA A 682 25.75 9.72 -9.52
N ALA A 683 26.96 10.11 -9.94
CA ALA A 683 27.79 11.06 -9.19
C ALA A 683 28.10 12.34 -10.00
N THR A 684 28.85 12.20 -11.09
CA THR A 684 29.38 13.33 -11.84
C THR A 684 28.27 14.12 -12.53
N LEU A 685 27.35 13.43 -13.20
CA LEU A 685 26.23 14.07 -13.89
C LEU A 685 25.28 14.77 -12.93
N GLN A 686 24.98 14.15 -11.78
CA GLN A 686 24.17 14.77 -10.73
C GLN A 686 24.78 16.09 -10.26
N SER A 687 26.11 16.09 -10.07
CA SER A 687 26.86 17.28 -9.68
C SER A 687 26.83 18.35 -10.79
N VAL A 688 27.00 17.97 -12.05
CA VAL A 688 26.91 18.91 -13.18
C VAL A 688 25.51 19.51 -13.31
N MET A 689 24.44 18.71 -13.21
CA MET A 689 23.05 19.21 -13.25
C MET A 689 22.78 20.20 -12.12
N LEU A 690 23.25 19.90 -10.90
CA LEU A 690 23.11 20.80 -9.76
C LEU A 690 23.86 22.13 -9.98
N LEU A 691 25.09 22.07 -10.47
CA LEU A 691 25.91 23.25 -10.73
C LEU A 691 25.40 24.07 -11.93
N TYR A 692 24.80 23.41 -12.91
CA TYR A 692 24.09 24.07 -14.01
C TYR A 692 22.89 24.87 -13.52
N ASP A 693 22.07 24.29 -12.63
CA ASP A 693 20.94 25.00 -12.04
C ASP A 693 21.37 26.19 -11.19
N ARG A 694 22.48 26.04 -10.46
CA ARG A 694 23.12 27.11 -9.69
C ARG A 694 23.85 28.15 -10.55
N LYS A 695 23.85 28.01 -11.89
CA LYS A 695 24.56 28.89 -12.84
C LYS A 695 26.07 28.96 -12.60
N LEU A 696 26.64 27.91 -12.03
CA LEU A 696 28.08 27.76 -11.80
C LEU A 696 28.78 26.98 -12.92
N ILE A 697 28.03 26.21 -13.71
CA ILE A 697 28.49 25.56 -14.94
C ILE A 697 27.56 25.96 -16.08
N ASP A 698 28.13 26.41 -17.20
CA ASP A 698 27.45 26.57 -18.47
C ASP A 698 27.82 25.37 -19.36
N LEU A 699 26.82 24.79 -20.03
CA LEU A 699 27.00 23.64 -20.91
C LEU A 699 27.80 24.00 -22.16
N ASP A 700 27.65 25.22 -22.66
CA ASP A 700 28.26 25.66 -23.92
C ASP A 700 29.59 26.41 -23.71
N GLU A 701 30.01 26.60 -22.44
CA GLU A 701 31.32 27.13 -22.10
C GLU A 701 32.41 26.05 -22.22
N ARG A 702 33.62 26.49 -22.57
CA ARG A 702 34.81 25.64 -22.70
C ARG A 702 35.25 25.13 -21.34
N ALA A 703 35.68 23.86 -21.29
CA ALA A 703 36.26 23.32 -20.06
C ALA A 703 37.49 24.11 -19.57
N SER A 704 38.24 24.73 -20.49
CA SER A 704 39.41 25.57 -20.17
C SER A 704 39.06 26.87 -19.43
N HIS A 705 37.79 27.30 -19.48
CA HIS A 705 37.31 28.42 -18.66
C HIS A 705 37.42 28.07 -17.18
N TYR A 706 36.98 26.87 -16.82
CA TYR A 706 37.00 26.37 -15.45
C TYR A 706 38.37 25.80 -15.06
N LEU A 707 39.12 25.27 -16.03
CA LEU A 707 40.42 24.64 -15.85
C LEU A 707 41.48 25.38 -16.68
N PRO A 708 42.04 26.50 -16.17
CA PRO A 708 43.00 27.33 -16.90
C PRO A 708 44.24 26.57 -17.39
N GLU A 709 44.62 25.48 -16.73
CA GLU A 709 45.74 24.62 -17.16
C GLU A 709 45.51 23.93 -18.52
N LEU A 710 44.29 23.93 -19.05
CA LEU A 710 44.00 23.43 -20.40
C LEU A 710 44.28 24.46 -21.49
N ILE A 711 44.44 25.75 -21.14
CA ILE A 711 44.75 26.82 -22.10
C ILE A 711 46.13 26.56 -22.73
N GLY A 712 46.22 26.66 -24.06
CA GLY A 712 47.45 26.38 -24.81
C GLY A 712 47.70 24.89 -25.05
N THR A 713 46.80 23.99 -24.62
CA THR A 713 46.89 22.55 -24.88
C THR A 713 45.94 22.12 -25.99
N ASN A 714 46.08 20.87 -26.49
CA ASN A 714 45.14 20.28 -27.44
C ASN A 714 43.72 20.01 -26.87
N LYS A 715 43.46 20.37 -25.61
CA LYS A 715 42.17 20.24 -24.90
C LYS A 715 41.45 21.57 -24.66
N GLN A 716 42.00 22.68 -25.14
CA GLN A 716 41.44 24.00 -24.86
C GLN A 716 40.00 24.20 -25.39
N ASN A 717 39.60 23.50 -26.44
CA ASN A 717 38.46 23.92 -27.25
C ASN A 717 37.14 23.18 -27.00
N PHE A 718 37.13 22.04 -26.30
CA PHE A 718 35.86 21.34 -26.05
C PHE A 718 35.05 22.00 -24.93
N THR A 719 33.74 21.94 -25.08
CA THR A 719 32.76 22.45 -24.12
C THR A 719 32.39 21.40 -23.07
N ILE A 720 31.70 21.81 -22.01
CA ILE A 720 31.08 20.88 -21.05
C ILE A 720 30.08 19.95 -21.76
N ARG A 721 29.32 20.46 -22.73
CA ARG A 721 28.40 19.68 -23.56
C ARG A 721 29.14 18.61 -24.37
N ASP A 722 30.28 18.94 -24.96
CA ASP A 722 31.08 17.98 -25.73
C ASP A 722 31.58 16.82 -24.85
N LEU A 723 31.95 17.10 -23.60
CA LEU A 723 32.35 16.08 -22.63
C LEU A 723 31.18 15.14 -22.29
N LEU A 724 29.99 15.69 -22.01
CA LEU A 724 28.79 14.92 -21.66
C LEU A 724 28.27 14.06 -22.83
N MET A 725 28.47 14.50 -24.07
CA MET A 725 28.07 13.77 -25.28
C MET A 725 29.15 12.82 -25.82
N HIS A 726 30.31 12.72 -25.16
CA HIS A 726 31.47 11.96 -25.67
C HIS A 726 31.89 12.40 -27.10
N ARG A 727 31.84 13.69 -27.38
CA ARG A 727 32.23 14.33 -28.65
C ARG A 727 33.36 15.35 -28.47
N SER A 728 34.09 15.25 -27.37
CA SER A 728 35.21 16.16 -27.05
C SER A 728 36.46 15.91 -27.87
N GLY A 729 36.55 14.78 -28.57
CA GLY A 729 37.77 14.36 -29.27
C GLY A 729 38.78 13.64 -28.36
N LEU A 730 38.45 13.40 -27.09
CA LEU A 730 39.31 12.63 -26.19
C LEU A 730 39.35 11.16 -26.64
N VAL A 731 40.53 10.55 -26.53
CA VAL A 731 40.75 9.14 -26.87
C VAL A 731 39.99 8.19 -25.95
N SER A 732 39.59 7.03 -26.48
CA SER A 732 39.03 5.91 -25.71
C SER A 732 40.13 4.95 -25.29
N PHE A 733 40.01 4.35 -24.11
CA PHE A 733 40.89 3.27 -23.63
C PHE A 733 42.39 3.49 -23.93
N TYR A 734 42.87 4.73 -23.69
CA TYR A 734 44.26 5.10 -23.97
C TYR A 734 45.20 4.22 -23.12
N PRO A 735 46.28 3.62 -23.66
CA PRO A 735 47.16 2.72 -22.92
C PRO A 735 47.48 3.34 -21.58
N THR A 736 47.18 2.54 -20.58
CA THR A 736 46.49 3.06 -19.43
C THR A 736 47.41 3.94 -18.64
N LEU A 737 46.95 5.11 -18.19
CA LEU A 737 47.84 6.00 -17.47
C LEU A 737 48.35 5.33 -16.18
N TRP A 738 47.65 4.31 -15.69
CA TRP A 738 48.13 3.42 -14.64
C TRP A 738 49.25 2.45 -15.09
N ASP A 739 49.37 2.01 -16.34
CA ASP A 739 50.52 1.20 -16.80
C ASP A 739 51.85 1.93 -16.62
N ARG A 740 51.83 3.27 -16.57
CA ARG A 740 53.03 4.10 -16.29
C ARG A 740 53.58 3.88 -14.88
N THR A 741 52.81 3.25 -14.00
CA THR A 741 53.22 2.92 -12.63
C THR A 741 53.73 1.48 -12.51
N LYS A 742 53.89 0.76 -13.64
CA LYS A 742 54.42 -0.60 -13.70
C LYS A 742 55.84 -0.64 -14.25
N THR A 743 56.56 -1.69 -13.88
CA THR A 743 57.86 -2.05 -14.45
C THR A 743 57.65 -2.66 -15.84
N SER A 744 58.70 -2.63 -16.66
CA SER A 744 58.71 -3.33 -17.96
C SER A 744 58.51 -4.84 -17.85
N ALA A 745 58.80 -5.43 -16.68
CA ALA A 745 58.59 -6.84 -16.37
C ALA A 745 57.17 -7.15 -15.81
N GLY A 746 56.27 -6.14 -15.75
CA GLY A 746 54.87 -6.31 -15.33
C GLY A 746 54.60 -6.17 -13.83
N GLY A 747 55.63 -5.91 -13.01
CA GLY A 747 55.47 -5.61 -11.57
C GLY A 747 55.09 -4.15 -11.31
N LEU A 748 54.78 -3.80 -10.07
CA LEU A 748 54.49 -2.43 -9.66
C LEU A 748 55.79 -1.67 -9.35
N LEU A 749 55.89 -0.40 -9.73
CA LEU A 749 57.03 0.45 -9.39
C LEU A 749 57.00 0.80 -7.89
N PRO A 750 58.04 0.45 -7.10
CA PRO A 750 58.08 0.73 -5.67
C PRO A 750 58.07 2.22 -5.32
N GLU A 751 58.40 3.09 -6.27
CA GLU A 751 58.31 4.55 -6.09
C GLU A 751 56.86 5.04 -5.96
N TYR A 752 55.88 4.31 -6.50
CA TYR A 752 54.46 4.68 -6.42
C TYR A 752 53.71 3.89 -5.36
N TYR A 753 54.12 2.66 -5.04
CA TYR A 753 53.32 1.74 -4.23
C TYR A 753 54.05 1.12 -3.04
N SER A 754 53.28 0.82 -2.01
CA SER A 754 53.65 0.02 -0.83
C SER A 754 52.53 -0.95 -0.48
N SER A 755 52.88 -2.12 0.06
CA SER A 755 51.91 -3.07 0.62
C SER A 755 51.46 -2.70 2.04
N LYS A 756 52.11 -1.73 2.67
CA LYS A 756 51.78 -1.21 4.00
C LYS A 756 51.43 0.27 3.92
N PRO A 757 50.36 0.72 4.60
CA PRO A 757 50.04 2.13 4.66
C PRO A 757 51.00 2.85 5.60
N ASP A 758 51.40 4.07 5.23
CA ASP A 758 52.16 4.99 6.09
C ASP A 758 51.83 6.46 5.73
N SER A 759 52.58 7.44 6.26
CA SER A 759 52.34 8.86 5.98
C SER A 759 52.58 9.26 4.52
N ILE A 760 53.34 8.48 3.76
CA ILE A 760 53.67 8.69 2.35
C ILE A 760 52.73 7.90 1.43
N TYR A 761 52.45 6.65 1.78
CA TYR A 761 51.59 5.72 1.05
C TYR A 761 50.25 5.55 1.78
N ASN A 762 49.37 6.54 1.68
CA ASN A 762 48.06 6.52 2.33
C ASN A 762 46.87 6.49 1.34
N LEU A 763 47.14 6.39 0.03
CA LEU A 763 46.10 6.28 -0.99
C LEU A 763 45.77 4.80 -1.25
N GLN A 764 44.67 4.27 -0.70
CA GLN A 764 44.31 2.87 -0.91
C GLN A 764 43.89 2.61 -2.36
N VAL A 765 44.60 1.70 -3.06
CA VAL A 765 44.33 1.33 -4.47
C VAL A 765 43.84 -0.11 -4.63
N ALA A 766 44.07 -0.94 -3.60
CA ALA A 766 43.56 -2.29 -3.43
C ALA A 766 43.52 -2.63 -1.92
N PRO A 767 42.87 -3.71 -1.48
CA PRO A 767 42.81 -4.07 -0.05
C PRO A 767 44.17 -4.06 0.66
N LYS A 768 45.24 -4.54 0.00
CA LYS A 768 46.60 -4.62 0.56
C LYS A 768 47.63 -3.80 -0.23
N LEU A 769 47.21 -2.74 -0.92
CA LEU A 769 48.08 -1.93 -1.76
C LEU A 769 47.74 -0.45 -1.64
N PHE A 770 48.76 0.35 -1.37
CA PHE A 770 48.66 1.78 -1.11
C PHE A 770 49.61 2.55 -2.02
N ALA A 771 49.18 3.69 -2.52
CA ALA A 771 49.94 4.57 -3.40
C ALA A 771 50.26 5.93 -2.75
N LYS A 772 51.17 6.68 -3.36
CA LYS A 772 51.41 8.08 -3.02
C LYS A 772 50.27 8.98 -3.51
N PRO A 773 49.74 9.90 -2.69
CA PRO A 773 48.72 10.87 -3.13
C PRO A 773 49.10 11.71 -4.35
N ALA A 774 50.39 12.04 -4.50
CA ALA A 774 50.92 12.78 -5.65
C ALA A 774 50.65 12.10 -7.00
N LEU A 775 50.32 10.80 -6.99
CA LEU A 775 49.91 10.07 -8.19
C LEU A 775 48.65 10.67 -8.83
N ARG A 776 47.75 11.27 -8.05
CA ARG A 776 46.57 12.01 -8.56
C ARG A 776 46.96 13.14 -9.50
N ASP A 777 47.99 13.91 -9.14
CA ASP A 777 48.48 15.02 -9.95
C ASP A 777 49.16 14.52 -11.23
N SER A 778 49.90 13.40 -11.13
CA SER A 778 50.49 12.74 -12.29
C SER A 778 49.41 12.26 -13.25
N VAL A 779 48.35 11.62 -12.75
CA VAL A 779 47.19 11.20 -13.55
C VAL A 779 46.59 12.39 -14.29
N TRP A 780 46.32 13.50 -13.60
CA TRP A 780 45.78 14.69 -14.26
C TRP A 780 46.72 15.24 -15.35
N LYS A 781 48.03 15.36 -15.07
CA LYS A 781 49.02 15.79 -16.06
C LYS A 781 49.05 14.86 -17.28
N TRP A 782 48.89 13.56 -17.08
CA TRP A 782 48.83 12.59 -18.16
C TRP A 782 47.52 12.69 -18.96
N VAL A 783 46.39 12.96 -18.30
CA VAL A 783 45.13 13.28 -18.99
C VAL A 783 45.33 14.50 -19.87
N VAL A 784 45.90 15.60 -19.35
CA VAL A 784 46.18 16.85 -20.12
C VAL A 784 47.13 16.60 -21.30
N LYS A 785 48.12 15.72 -21.16
CA LYS A 785 49.08 15.40 -22.23
C LYS A 785 48.60 14.32 -23.21
N SER A 786 47.46 13.68 -22.96
CA SER A 786 46.94 12.64 -23.85
C SER A 786 46.73 13.17 -25.28
N PRO A 787 46.85 12.33 -26.32
CA PRO A 787 46.46 12.72 -27.66
C PRO A 787 44.94 12.88 -27.77
N MET A 788 44.51 13.60 -28.82
CA MET A 788 43.12 13.62 -29.24
C MET A 788 42.91 12.52 -30.30
N ASN A 789 41.68 12.06 -30.48
CA ASN A 789 41.33 11.23 -31.62
C ASN A 789 41.42 12.04 -32.93
N ASN A 790 41.52 11.34 -34.06
CA ASN A 790 41.67 11.97 -35.37
C ASN A 790 40.35 11.98 -36.17
N THR A 791 39.26 11.46 -35.62
CA THR A 791 37.99 11.26 -36.34
C THR A 791 37.11 12.49 -36.23
N ARG A 792 36.93 13.19 -37.36
CA ARG A 792 36.06 14.36 -37.46
C ARG A 792 34.87 14.09 -38.38
N ASP A 793 33.74 14.71 -38.06
CA ASP A 793 32.59 14.77 -38.95
C ASP A 793 32.82 15.75 -40.12
N LYS A 794 31.86 15.80 -41.04
CA LYS A 794 31.91 16.65 -42.25
C LYS A 794 32.03 18.15 -41.94
N VAL A 795 31.74 18.57 -40.71
CA VAL A 795 31.73 19.97 -40.26
C VAL A 795 32.94 20.28 -39.36
N GLY A 796 33.88 19.34 -39.25
CA GLY A 796 35.13 19.48 -38.50
C GLY A 796 35.01 19.23 -36.99
N LYS A 797 33.83 18.87 -36.47
CA LYS A 797 33.64 18.49 -35.07
C LYS A 797 34.08 17.05 -34.84
N PHE A 798 34.45 16.70 -33.61
CA PHE A 798 34.77 15.32 -33.30
C PHE A 798 33.51 14.47 -33.29
N GLY A 799 33.60 13.28 -33.89
CA GLY A 799 32.55 12.27 -33.81
C GLY A 799 32.40 11.71 -32.39
N TYR A 800 31.33 10.93 -32.18
CA TYR A 800 31.14 10.19 -30.94
C TYR A 800 32.29 9.20 -30.73
N LEU A 801 32.93 9.28 -29.57
CA LEU A 801 33.89 8.30 -29.08
C LEU A 801 33.79 8.21 -27.56
N TYR A 802 33.27 7.10 -27.05
CA TYR A 802 33.12 6.88 -25.61
C TYR A 802 34.49 6.99 -24.92
N SER A 803 34.64 7.99 -24.03
CA SER A 803 35.90 8.31 -23.37
C SER A 803 35.69 8.67 -21.90
N ASP A 804 36.34 7.88 -21.03
CA ASP A 804 36.36 8.12 -19.58
C ASP A 804 37.11 9.39 -19.20
N LEU A 805 38.07 9.82 -20.03
CA LEU A 805 38.81 11.07 -19.83
C LEU A 805 37.89 12.28 -19.80
N GLY A 806 36.73 12.20 -20.49
CA GLY A 806 35.72 13.24 -20.44
C GLY A 806 35.15 13.44 -19.04
N PHE A 807 34.80 12.34 -18.38
CA PHE A 807 34.23 12.37 -17.02
C PHE A 807 35.28 12.64 -15.93
N LEU A 808 36.54 12.25 -16.15
CA LEU A 808 37.67 12.73 -15.32
C LEU A 808 37.84 14.25 -15.41
N THR A 809 37.70 14.81 -16.61
CA THR A 809 37.77 16.25 -16.81
C THR A 809 36.59 16.95 -16.14
N LEU A 810 35.37 16.41 -16.24
CA LEU A 810 34.20 16.93 -15.54
C LEU A 810 34.35 16.88 -14.02
N GLN A 811 34.92 15.82 -13.46
CA GLN A 811 35.29 15.79 -12.03
C GLN A 811 36.19 16.97 -11.68
N LYS A 812 37.24 17.24 -12.47
CA LYS A 812 38.14 18.38 -12.20
C LYS A 812 37.43 19.72 -12.29
N VAL A 813 36.52 19.91 -13.25
CA VAL A 813 35.66 21.09 -13.32
C VAL A 813 34.85 21.24 -12.03
N ILE A 814 34.18 20.17 -11.58
CA ILE A 814 33.38 20.18 -10.33
C ILE A 814 34.27 20.54 -9.13
N GLU A 815 35.41 19.88 -8.97
CA GLU A 815 36.33 20.11 -7.85
C GLU A 815 36.85 21.55 -7.83
N LYS A 816 37.14 22.11 -9.00
CA LYS A 816 37.63 23.48 -9.14
C LYS A 816 36.55 24.53 -8.87
N VAL A 817 35.33 24.31 -9.38
CA VAL A 817 34.18 25.21 -9.21
C VAL A 817 33.67 25.22 -7.78
N THR A 818 33.65 24.05 -7.13
CA THR A 818 33.08 23.89 -5.78
C THR A 818 34.11 24.06 -4.67
N GLY A 819 35.40 23.89 -4.97
CA GLY A 819 36.46 23.79 -3.97
C GLY A 819 36.40 22.51 -3.13
N GLN A 820 35.59 21.53 -3.52
CA GLN A 820 35.36 20.29 -2.78
C GLN A 820 35.70 19.06 -3.66
N PRO A 821 36.27 17.99 -3.09
CA PRO A 821 36.37 16.71 -3.78
C PRO A 821 34.99 16.21 -4.24
N LEU A 822 34.91 15.56 -5.40
CA LEU A 822 33.64 15.09 -5.96
C LEU A 822 32.81 14.27 -4.97
N ASN A 823 33.43 13.32 -4.26
CA ASN A 823 32.77 12.46 -3.27
C ASN A 823 32.17 13.24 -2.10
N VAL A 824 32.80 14.34 -1.68
CA VAL A 824 32.32 15.20 -0.60
C VAL A 824 31.15 16.06 -1.10
N PHE A 825 31.31 16.67 -2.28
CA PHE A 825 30.28 17.54 -2.84
C PHE A 825 28.97 16.78 -3.10
N VAL A 826 29.04 15.64 -3.78
CA VAL A 826 27.84 14.88 -4.14
C VAL A 826 27.19 14.23 -2.91
N ALA A 827 27.97 13.79 -1.93
CA ALA A 827 27.42 13.25 -0.68
C ALA A 827 26.57 14.30 0.04
N ALA A 828 27.15 15.48 0.32
CA ALA A 828 26.48 16.54 1.07
C ALA A 828 25.28 17.17 0.34
N ASN A 829 25.31 17.23 -0.99
CA ASN A 829 24.28 17.92 -1.77
C ASN A 829 23.20 17.00 -2.34
N ILE A 830 23.49 15.71 -2.55
CA ILE A 830 22.58 14.76 -3.20
C ILE A 830 22.32 13.54 -2.33
N TYR A 831 23.36 12.78 -1.93
CA TYR A 831 23.14 11.47 -1.28
C TYR A 831 22.60 11.57 0.14
N GLU A 832 23.21 12.41 1.00
CA GLU A 832 22.76 12.59 2.37
C GLU A 832 21.35 13.19 2.44
N PRO A 833 20.99 14.23 1.65
CA PRO A 833 19.63 14.74 1.70
C PRO A 833 18.57 13.82 1.09
N LEU A 834 18.95 12.89 0.21
CA LEU A 834 18.07 11.82 -0.28
C LEU A 834 17.97 10.65 0.71
N GLY A 835 18.85 10.58 1.71
CA GLY A 835 18.93 9.46 2.64
C GLY A 835 19.42 8.18 1.96
N LEU A 836 20.54 8.26 1.21
CA LEU A 836 21.18 7.12 0.55
C LEU A 836 22.35 6.58 1.39
N PRO A 837 22.11 5.74 2.41
CA PRO A 837 23.14 5.36 3.36
C PRO A 837 24.27 4.54 2.72
N TYR A 838 23.96 3.72 1.71
CA TYR A 838 24.92 2.79 1.11
C TYR A 838 25.68 3.41 -0.07
N THR A 839 25.08 4.38 -0.76
CA THR A 839 25.69 5.06 -1.91
C THR A 839 26.90 5.89 -1.51
N GLY A 840 28.03 5.69 -2.19
CA GLY A 840 29.20 6.54 -2.00
C GLY A 840 30.50 5.89 -2.48
N PHE A 841 31.61 6.61 -2.31
CA PHE A 841 32.93 6.15 -2.68
C PHE A 841 33.63 5.47 -1.50
N ASN A 842 34.63 4.64 -1.77
CA ASN A 842 35.50 3.98 -0.78
C ASN A 842 34.71 3.30 0.37
N PRO A 843 33.86 2.29 0.04
CA PRO A 843 32.93 1.69 1.00
C PRO A 843 33.61 1.01 2.19
N LEU A 844 34.87 0.57 2.10
CA LEU A 844 35.61 -0.04 3.22
C LEU A 844 35.83 0.89 4.41
N HIS A 845 35.71 2.21 4.23
CA HIS A 845 35.75 3.16 5.34
C HIS A 845 34.41 3.26 6.07
N ARG A 846 33.34 2.70 5.51
CA ARG A 846 31.96 2.85 6.01
C ARG A 846 31.31 1.50 6.37
N PHE A 847 31.69 0.43 5.69
CA PHE A 847 31.02 -0.87 5.77
C PHE A 847 32.03 -2.01 5.91
N PRO A 848 31.64 -3.10 6.59
CA PRO A 848 32.45 -4.30 6.64
C PRO A 848 32.54 -4.95 5.25
N GLU A 849 33.70 -5.52 4.94
CA GLU A 849 33.99 -6.17 3.66
C GLU A 849 32.94 -7.20 3.23
N LYS A 850 32.40 -7.98 4.18
CA LYS A 850 31.36 -9.00 3.95
C LYS A 850 30.04 -8.47 3.37
N GLN A 851 29.78 -7.17 3.48
CA GLN A 851 28.60 -6.53 2.91
C GLN A 851 28.81 -6.08 1.45
N ILE A 852 30.05 -6.10 0.98
CA ILE A 852 30.45 -5.61 -0.33
C ILE A 852 30.69 -6.80 -1.26
N ALA A 853 30.09 -6.80 -2.44
CA ALA A 853 30.29 -7.85 -3.42
C ALA A 853 31.75 -7.84 -3.94
N PRO A 854 32.44 -8.99 -3.96
CA PRO A 854 33.70 -9.14 -4.69
C PRO A 854 33.48 -8.79 -6.16
N THR A 855 34.41 -8.02 -6.73
CA THR A 855 34.27 -7.44 -8.07
C THR A 855 35.06 -8.23 -9.10
N GLU A 856 36.39 -8.35 -8.97
CA GLU A 856 37.22 -9.09 -9.92
C GLU A 856 38.45 -9.68 -9.23
N GLN A 857 38.99 -10.77 -9.76
CA GLN A 857 40.33 -11.22 -9.42
C GLN A 857 41.31 -10.54 -10.40
N ASP A 858 41.92 -9.43 -9.99
CA ASP A 858 42.76 -8.62 -10.86
C ASP A 858 44.17 -9.21 -10.99
N TYR A 859 44.47 -9.82 -12.13
CA TYR A 859 45.81 -10.31 -12.48
C TYR A 859 46.62 -9.33 -13.34
N ARG A 860 46.00 -8.24 -13.83
CA ARG A 860 46.64 -7.31 -14.79
C ARG A 860 47.38 -6.19 -14.09
N PHE A 861 46.90 -5.77 -12.93
CA PHE A 861 47.46 -4.62 -12.20
C PHE A 861 47.80 -4.96 -10.75
N ARG A 862 46.82 -5.35 -9.92
CA ARG A 862 46.98 -5.41 -8.45
C ARG A 862 47.29 -6.82 -7.91
N SER A 863 47.21 -7.85 -8.75
CA SER A 863 47.46 -9.26 -8.41
C SER A 863 46.69 -9.74 -7.17
N GLN A 864 45.45 -9.30 -6.99
CA GLN A 864 44.62 -9.63 -5.82
C GLN A 864 43.11 -9.57 -6.12
N LEU A 865 42.30 -10.20 -5.27
CA LEU A 865 40.85 -10.05 -5.32
C LEU A 865 40.47 -8.62 -4.96
N ILE A 866 39.70 -7.98 -5.83
CA ILE A 866 39.19 -6.64 -5.65
C ILE A 866 37.82 -6.72 -4.97
N GLN A 867 37.75 -6.22 -3.75
CA GLN A 867 36.54 -6.11 -2.96
C GLN A 867 36.59 -4.81 -2.15
N GLY A 868 35.58 -3.95 -2.30
CA GLY A 868 35.50 -2.68 -1.59
C GLY A 868 36.49 -1.57 -2.00
N THR A 869 37.31 -1.83 -3.03
CA THR A 869 38.07 -0.81 -3.77
C THR A 869 37.63 -0.85 -5.22
N VAL A 870 37.68 0.29 -5.91
CA VAL A 870 37.21 0.41 -7.30
C VAL A 870 37.90 -0.58 -8.23
N HIS A 871 37.15 -1.27 -9.09
CA HIS A 871 37.73 -2.17 -10.10
C HIS A 871 38.51 -1.38 -11.16
N ASP A 872 37.96 -0.27 -11.62
CA ASP A 872 38.59 0.55 -12.66
C ASP A 872 39.97 1.03 -12.21
N GLN A 873 40.99 0.65 -12.97
CA GLN A 873 42.38 0.88 -12.57
C GLN A 873 42.75 2.37 -12.57
N MET A 874 42.14 3.18 -13.46
CA MET A 874 42.31 4.63 -13.50
C MET A 874 41.68 5.31 -12.28
N GLY A 875 40.54 4.83 -11.82
CA GLY A 875 39.94 5.23 -10.55
C GLY A 875 40.79 4.78 -9.37
N ALA A 876 41.37 3.58 -9.42
CA ALA A 876 42.19 3.03 -8.36
C ALA A 876 43.43 3.89 -8.11
N VAL A 877 44.18 4.28 -9.15
CA VAL A 877 45.35 5.16 -9.01
C VAL A 877 45.03 6.59 -8.54
N GLN A 878 43.75 6.97 -8.54
CA GLN A 878 43.25 8.21 -7.95
C GLN A 878 42.72 8.02 -6.51
N GLY A 879 42.83 6.81 -5.95
CA GLY A 879 42.35 6.46 -4.61
C GLY A 879 40.85 6.27 -4.51
N GLY A 880 40.25 5.75 -5.58
CA GLY A 880 38.85 5.30 -5.59
C GLY A 880 37.81 6.37 -5.88
N VAL A 881 38.17 7.66 -5.89
CA VAL A 881 37.24 8.77 -6.22
C VAL A 881 37.52 9.25 -7.64
N SER A 882 36.67 8.84 -8.58
CA SER A 882 36.82 9.17 -9.99
C SER A 882 35.50 9.51 -10.67
N GLY A 883 35.51 10.48 -11.58
CA GLY A 883 34.30 10.95 -12.25
C GLY A 883 33.63 9.90 -13.13
N HIS A 884 34.38 8.88 -13.56
CA HIS A 884 33.89 7.83 -14.44
C HIS A 884 33.62 6.48 -13.75
N ALA A 885 34.16 6.26 -12.54
CA ALA A 885 34.13 4.99 -11.80
C ALA A 885 34.40 5.16 -10.28
N GLY A 886 34.14 4.13 -9.48
CA GLY A 886 34.48 4.09 -8.05
C GLY A 886 33.34 4.40 -7.08
N LEU A 887 32.14 4.65 -7.62
CA LEU A 887 30.93 4.67 -6.81
C LEU A 887 30.49 3.23 -6.48
N PHE A 888 30.06 3.04 -5.24
CA PHE A 888 29.45 1.82 -4.75
C PHE A 888 28.03 2.11 -4.28
N SER A 889 27.10 1.15 -4.46
CA SER A 889 25.70 1.31 -4.07
C SER A 889 24.96 -0.02 -3.94
N THR A 890 23.81 -0.01 -3.26
CA THR A 890 22.75 -1.02 -3.38
C THR A 890 21.80 -0.69 -4.53
N ALA A 891 20.96 -1.65 -4.94
CA ALA A 891 19.97 -1.39 -6.01
C ALA A 891 18.87 -0.42 -5.53
N THR A 892 18.47 -0.51 -4.26
CA THR A 892 17.42 0.32 -3.66
C THR A 892 17.85 1.79 -3.56
N ASP A 893 19.09 2.08 -3.15
CA ASP A 893 19.58 3.47 -3.12
C ASP A 893 19.63 4.08 -4.53
N LEU A 894 20.09 3.32 -5.53
CA LEU A 894 20.06 3.78 -6.92
C LEU A 894 18.63 3.99 -7.38
N ALA A 895 17.68 3.15 -6.97
CA ALA A 895 16.28 3.33 -7.32
C ALA A 895 15.75 4.66 -6.79
N VAL A 896 16.07 5.05 -5.55
CA VAL A 896 15.73 6.36 -4.99
C VAL A 896 16.32 7.51 -5.82
N LEU A 897 17.62 7.46 -6.11
CA LEU A 897 18.30 8.51 -6.90
C LEU A 897 17.69 8.63 -8.31
N MET A 898 17.41 7.50 -8.95
CA MET A 898 16.81 7.47 -10.28
C MET A 898 15.34 7.90 -10.26
N GLN A 899 14.60 7.59 -9.21
CA GLN A 899 13.22 8.05 -9.04
C GLN A 899 13.16 9.57 -8.86
N MET A 900 14.12 10.17 -8.14
CA MET A 900 14.27 11.64 -8.07
C MET A 900 14.49 12.26 -9.47
N ASN A 901 15.29 11.61 -10.31
CA ASN A 901 15.48 12.04 -11.70
C ASN A 901 14.18 11.89 -12.52
N LEU A 902 13.49 10.76 -12.41
CA LEU A 902 12.21 10.49 -13.08
C LEU A 902 11.14 11.51 -12.67
N TRP A 903 11.15 11.95 -11.40
CA TRP A 903 10.34 13.04 -10.87
C TRP A 903 10.94 14.43 -11.04
N LYS A 904 11.82 14.60 -12.04
CA LYS A 904 12.32 15.91 -12.49
C LYS A 904 12.97 16.73 -11.37
N GLY A 905 13.69 16.07 -10.48
CA GLY A 905 14.36 16.72 -9.35
C GLY A 905 13.53 16.80 -8.07
N ASN A 906 12.28 16.34 -8.05
CA ASN A 906 11.45 16.39 -6.84
C ASN A 906 11.50 15.04 -6.09
N TYR A 907 11.87 15.06 -4.81
CA TYR A 907 11.83 13.86 -3.96
C TYR A 907 11.75 14.22 -2.48
N GLY A 908 10.94 13.50 -1.71
CA GLY A 908 10.87 13.63 -0.25
C GLY A 908 10.50 15.05 0.23
N GLY A 909 9.67 15.77 -0.52
CA GLY A 909 9.25 17.15 -0.22
C GLY A 909 10.28 18.21 -0.61
N ARG A 910 11.39 17.83 -1.25
CA ARG A 910 12.48 18.72 -1.64
C ARG A 910 12.66 18.77 -3.16
N GLN A 911 12.97 19.95 -3.67
CA GLN A 911 13.41 20.16 -5.05
C GLN A 911 14.94 20.19 -5.12
N PHE A 912 15.55 19.19 -5.77
CA PHE A 912 17.00 19.04 -5.99
C PHE A 912 17.46 19.72 -7.28
N PHE A 913 16.66 19.65 -8.35
CA PHE A 913 16.92 20.28 -9.65
C PHE A 913 15.73 21.12 -10.08
N ALA A 914 15.91 22.12 -10.94
CA ALA A 914 14.77 22.77 -11.58
C ALA A 914 13.98 21.73 -12.42
N PRO A 915 12.63 21.82 -12.52
CA PRO A 915 11.83 20.82 -13.22
C PRO A 915 12.18 20.59 -14.70
N GLY A 916 12.85 21.56 -15.34
CA GLY A 916 13.33 21.46 -16.73
C GLY A 916 14.70 20.82 -16.89
N THR A 917 15.46 20.62 -15.81
CA THR A 917 16.87 20.22 -15.87
C THR A 917 17.03 18.77 -16.28
N VAL A 918 16.39 17.82 -15.58
CA VAL A 918 16.49 16.41 -16.00
C VAL A 918 15.98 16.21 -17.43
N PRO A 919 14.82 16.75 -17.86
CA PRO A 919 14.40 16.70 -19.27
C PRO A 919 15.39 17.30 -20.27
N LEU A 920 16.06 18.40 -19.93
CA LEU A 920 17.09 19.00 -20.79
C LEU A 920 18.29 18.07 -21.00
N PHE A 921 18.68 17.34 -19.94
CA PHE A 921 19.82 16.43 -19.98
C PHE A 921 19.46 15.06 -20.58
N SER A 922 18.23 14.59 -20.41
CA SER A 922 17.78 13.26 -20.88
C SER A 922 17.14 13.24 -22.28
N ARG A 923 16.92 14.41 -22.91
CA ARG A 923 16.45 14.44 -24.31
C ARG A 923 17.48 13.88 -25.28
N MET A 924 17.00 13.38 -26.43
CA MET A 924 17.87 12.89 -27.51
C MET A 924 18.58 14.07 -28.19
N TYR A 925 19.91 14.05 -28.22
CA TYR A 925 20.74 15.02 -28.97
C TYR A 925 21.47 14.37 -30.15
N ASP A 926 21.69 13.07 -30.09
CA ASP A 926 22.37 12.30 -31.13
C ASP A 926 21.64 10.97 -31.34
N ASP A 927 20.81 10.93 -32.37
CA ASP A 927 20.02 9.74 -32.69
C ASP A 927 20.90 8.60 -33.23
N ALA A 928 22.00 8.91 -33.93
CA ALA A 928 22.88 7.89 -34.50
C ALA A 928 23.63 7.07 -33.44
N HIS A 929 23.85 7.64 -32.25
CA HIS A 929 24.52 6.97 -31.13
C HIS A 929 23.63 6.84 -29.89
N HIS A 930 22.36 7.22 -30.00
CA HIS A 930 21.35 7.19 -28.94
C HIS A 930 21.82 7.85 -27.63
N ARG A 931 22.14 9.16 -27.68
CA ARG A 931 22.71 9.90 -26.54
C ARG A 931 21.92 11.12 -26.10
N GLY A 932 21.81 11.26 -24.78
CA GLY A 932 21.54 12.51 -24.07
C GLY A 932 22.83 13.13 -23.52
N LEU A 933 22.69 14.19 -22.70
CA LEU A 933 23.82 14.77 -21.97
C LEU A 933 24.17 13.87 -20.78
N GLY A 934 25.21 13.06 -20.93
CA GLY A 934 25.65 12.09 -19.94
C GLY A 934 24.81 10.80 -19.87
N TRP A 935 23.60 10.80 -20.42
CA TRP A 935 22.69 9.65 -20.43
C TRP A 935 22.76 8.83 -21.73
N ASP A 936 22.59 7.52 -21.62
CA ASP A 936 22.22 6.64 -22.74
C ASP A 936 20.71 6.76 -23.04
N LYS A 937 20.35 6.54 -24.30
CA LYS A 937 18.97 6.50 -24.80
C LYS A 937 18.67 5.14 -25.42
N SER A 938 17.40 4.77 -25.44
CA SER A 938 16.96 3.55 -26.12
C SER A 938 17.15 3.71 -27.64
N PRO A 939 17.69 2.70 -28.35
CA PRO A 939 17.72 2.69 -29.81
C PRO A 939 16.31 2.70 -30.41
N SER A 940 16.09 3.53 -31.42
CA SER A 940 14.79 3.65 -32.11
C SER A 940 14.43 2.40 -32.92
N ASP A 941 15.41 1.62 -33.35
CA ASP A 941 15.24 0.33 -34.03
C ASP A 941 15.01 -0.86 -33.07
N GLY A 942 15.07 -0.61 -31.75
CA GLY A 942 14.94 -1.63 -30.70
C GLY A 942 16.13 -2.59 -30.58
N ASN A 943 17.21 -2.39 -31.36
CA ASN A 943 18.37 -3.26 -31.41
C ASN A 943 19.33 -2.99 -30.25
N SER A 944 19.04 -3.61 -29.10
CA SER A 944 19.82 -3.44 -27.89
C SER A 944 20.01 -4.76 -27.14
N ALA A 945 21.22 -4.95 -26.61
CA ALA A 945 21.58 -6.13 -25.81
C ALA A 945 21.13 -6.04 -24.34
N TYR A 946 20.62 -4.90 -23.88
CA TYR A 946 20.34 -4.66 -22.45
C TYR A 946 19.02 -3.91 -22.15
N VAL A 947 18.53 -3.05 -23.04
CA VAL A 947 17.22 -2.34 -22.95
C VAL A 947 16.16 -3.03 -23.77
N SER A 948 14.91 -3.12 -23.29
CA SER A 948 13.75 -3.60 -24.05
C SER A 948 13.48 -2.78 -25.33
N ALA A 949 12.98 -3.42 -26.38
CA ALA A 949 12.58 -2.80 -27.64
C ALA A 949 11.22 -2.12 -27.48
N GLN A 950 10.57 -2.41 -26.35
CA GLN A 950 9.33 -1.80 -25.92
C GLN A 950 9.58 -0.57 -25.05
N ALA A 951 10.84 -0.24 -24.75
CA ALA A 951 11.18 0.96 -24.01
C ALA A 951 10.94 2.20 -24.86
N SER A 952 10.32 3.20 -24.26
CA SER A 952 9.89 4.39 -24.99
C SER A 952 11.09 5.20 -25.47
N VAL A 953 10.91 6.00 -26.53
CA VAL A 953 11.97 6.86 -27.09
C VAL A 953 12.48 7.87 -26.06
N ASN A 954 11.62 8.31 -25.13
CA ASN A 954 12.01 9.21 -24.05
C ASN A 954 12.75 8.50 -22.90
N SER A 955 12.79 7.17 -22.87
CA SER A 955 13.50 6.41 -21.83
C SER A 955 15.02 6.64 -21.89
N PHE A 956 15.66 6.65 -20.73
CA PHE A 956 17.06 7.00 -20.58
C PHE A 956 17.68 6.26 -19.39
N GLY A 957 18.99 6.08 -19.42
CA GLY A 957 19.68 5.36 -18.35
C GLY A 957 21.17 5.23 -18.60
N HIS A 958 21.79 4.24 -17.97
CA HIS A 958 23.19 3.92 -18.19
C HIS A 958 23.49 2.47 -17.79
N THR A 959 24.42 1.84 -18.49
CA THR A 959 24.96 0.53 -18.10
C THR A 959 26.30 0.62 -17.39
N GLY A 960 26.56 -0.31 -16.48
CA GLY A 960 27.83 -0.42 -15.77
C GLY A 960 28.68 -1.59 -16.27
N PHE A 961 30.00 -1.38 -16.30
CA PHE A 961 30.94 -2.42 -16.72
C PHE A 961 30.93 -3.61 -15.77
N THR A 962 30.72 -3.38 -14.48
CA THR A 962 30.67 -4.41 -13.44
C THR A 962 29.38 -5.24 -13.46
N GLY A 963 28.41 -4.90 -14.34
CA GLY A 963 27.16 -5.63 -14.51
C GLY A 963 25.90 -4.85 -14.18
N ALA A 964 26.04 -3.59 -13.74
CA ALA A 964 24.92 -2.73 -13.38
C ALA A 964 24.11 -2.25 -14.60
N ILE A 965 22.85 -1.91 -14.39
CA ILE A 965 22.04 -1.05 -15.26
C ILE A 965 21.05 -0.26 -14.40
N VAL A 966 20.90 1.02 -14.72
CA VAL A 966 19.80 1.87 -14.27
C VAL A 966 19.06 2.39 -15.50
N TRP A 967 17.74 2.27 -15.51
CA TRP A 967 16.93 2.70 -16.64
C TRP A 967 15.60 3.28 -16.19
N MET A 968 15.23 4.43 -16.74
CA MET A 968 13.99 5.14 -16.43
C MET A 968 13.21 5.39 -17.71
N ASP A 969 11.90 5.16 -17.67
CA ASP A 969 10.98 5.48 -18.75
C ASP A 969 9.90 6.46 -18.23
N PRO A 970 10.00 7.77 -18.57
CA PRO A 970 9.03 8.77 -18.18
C PRO A 970 7.68 8.64 -18.87
N ASP A 971 7.58 7.92 -19.99
CA ASP A 971 6.30 7.73 -20.68
C ASP A 971 5.44 6.66 -19.98
N GLU A 972 6.08 5.70 -19.29
CA GLU A 972 5.42 4.60 -18.57
C GLU A 972 5.50 4.73 -17.03
N ASP A 973 6.10 5.82 -16.53
CA ASP A 973 6.45 6.04 -15.12
C ASP A 973 7.23 4.86 -14.51
N LEU A 974 8.16 4.28 -15.27
CA LEU A 974 8.83 3.01 -14.97
C LEU A 974 10.31 3.22 -14.64
N LEU A 975 10.80 2.45 -13.68
CA LEU A 975 12.19 2.40 -13.23
C LEU A 975 12.65 0.95 -13.13
N PHE A 976 13.81 0.65 -13.71
CA PHE A 976 14.45 -0.65 -13.68
C PHE A 976 15.90 -0.50 -13.22
N VAL A 977 16.25 -1.17 -12.12
CA VAL A 977 17.62 -1.26 -11.60
C VAL A 977 18.00 -2.73 -11.50
N PHE A 978 19.16 -3.09 -12.06
CA PHE A 978 19.73 -4.43 -11.93
C PHE A 978 21.21 -4.28 -11.60
N LEU A 979 21.64 -4.91 -10.50
CA LEU A 979 23.03 -4.94 -10.06
C LEU A 979 23.52 -6.38 -10.01
N SER A 980 24.74 -6.61 -10.48
CA SER A 980 25.42 -7.91 -10.38
C SER A 980 26.91 -7.68 -10.24
N ASN A 981 27.64 -8.73 -9.86
CA ASN A 981 29.10 -8.76 -9.90
C ASN A 981 29.59 -9.67 -11.04
N ARG A 982 29.15 -9.38 -12.28
CA ARG A 982 29.37 -10.26 -13.44
C ARG A 982 30.83 -10.49 -13.81
N ILE A 983 31.71 -9.58 -13.39
CA ILE A 983 33.15 -9.69 -13.63
C ILE A 983 33.91 -10.45 -12.52
N ASN A 984 33.20 -11.04 -11.56
CA ASN A 984 33.82 -11.87 -10.54
C ASN A 984 33.77 -13.35 -10.99
N PRO A 985 34.91 -14.04 -11.17
CA PRO A 985 36.28 -13.57 -10.92
C PRO A 985 36.97 -12.91 -12.14
N ASP A 986 36.43 -13.05 -13.35
CA ASP A 986 37.10 -12.63 -14.58
C ASP A 986 36.44 -11.40 -15.25
N ALA A 987 37.23 -10.33 -15.44
CA ALA A 987 36.84 -9.10 -16.11
C ALA A 987 36.45 -9.28 -17.58
N GLU A 988 36.92 -10.35 -18.24
CA GLU A 988 36.59 -10.66 -19.63
C GLU A 988 35.23 -11.36 -19.77
N ASN A 989 34.55 -11.72 -18.67
CA ASN A 989 33.25 -12.37 -18.73
C ASN A 989 32.18 -11.46 -19.36
N ASN A 990 31.81 -11.74 -20.61
CA ASN A 990 30.80 -11.02 -21.37
C ASN A 990 29.44 -11.73 -21.46
N SER A 991 29.26 -12.84 -20.73
CA SER A 991 28.07 -13.70 -20.78
C SER A 991 26.76 -12.94 -20.54
N ILE A 992 26.78 -11.93 -19.66
CA ILE A 992 25.59 -11.10 -19.37
C ILE A 992 25.05 -10.37 -20.62
N THR A 993 25.95 -10.01 -21.55
CA THR A 993 25.62 -9.32 -22.79
C THR A 993 25.33 -10.32 -23.91
N THR A 994 26.15 -11.35 -24.08
CA THR A 994 25.96 -12.35 -25.14
C THR A 994 24.68 -13.16 -24.94
N GLN A 995 24.33 -13.48 -23.69
CA GLN A 995 23.07 -14.13 -23.34
C GLN A 995 21.89 -13.15 -23.19
N ARG A 996 22.15 -11.84 -23.31
CA ARG A 996 21.14 -10.77 -23.21
C ARG A 996 20.34 -10.81 -21.90
N THR A 997 20.95 -11.18 -20.78
CA THR A 997 20.24 -11.43 -19.51
C THR A 997 19.50 -10.19 -19.01
N ARG A 998 20.16 -9.01 -19.01
CA ARG A 998 19.52 -7.73 -18.63
C ARG A 998 18.32 -7.41 -19.51
N ARG A 999 18.47 -7.62 -20.83
CA ARG A 999 17.42 -7.40 -21.81
C ARG A 999 16.21 -8.32 -21.58
N LYS A 1000 16.43 -9.62 -21.35
CA LYS A 1000 15.35 -10.59 -21.09
C LYS A 1000 14.55 -10.22 -19.85
N ILE A 1001 15.22 -9.82 -18.77
CA ILE A 1001 14.57 -9.33 -17.55
C ILE A 1001 13.76 -8.06 -17.86
N HIS A 1002 14.35 -7.10 -18.55
CA HIS A 1002 13.68 -5.85 -18.90
C HIS A 1002 12.48 -6.06 -19.83
N ASP A 1003 12.54 -7.03 -20.76
CA ASP A 1003 11.41 -7.42 -21.60
C ASP A 1003 10.24 -7.95 -20.75
N VAL A 1004 10.51 -8.78 -19.72
CA VAL A 1004 9.48 -9.23 -18.79
C VAL A 1004 8.84 -8.07 -18.04
N VAL A 1005 9.62 -7.08 -17.60
CA VAL A 1005 9.10 -5.86 -16.97
C VAL A 1005 8.10 -5.18 -17.89
N TYR A 1006 8.44 -4.93 -19.16
CA TYR A 1006 7.52 -4.31 -20.13
C TYR A 1006 6.33 -5.19 -20.49
N MET A 1007 6.50 -6.52 -20.58
CA MET A 1007 5.41 -7.47 -20.86
C MET A 1007 4.41 -7.56 -19.71
N SER A 1008 4.81 -7.19 -18.49
CA SER A 1008 3.91 -7.20 -17.34
C SER A 1008 2.97 -5.99 -17.28
N LEU A 1009 3.18 -4.93 -18.07
CA LEU A 1009 2.30 -3.76 -18.11
C LEU A 1009 0.92 -4.15 -18.66
N LEU A 1010 -0.15 -3.97 -17.88
CA LEU A 1010 -1.54 -4.24 -18.30
C LEU A 1010 -2.08 -3.15 -19.23
N GLU A 1011 -1.63 -1.91 -19.02
CA GLU A 1011 -1.96 -0.74 -19.85
C GLU A 1011 -0.68 0.01 -20.20
N ARG A 1012 -0.59 0.45 -21.46
CA ARG A 1012 0.54 1.24 -21.98
C ARG A 1012 0.11 2.63 -22.36
N LYS A 1013 0.73 3.63 -21.74
CA LYS A 1013 0.50 5.04 -22.09
C LYS A 1013 1.05 5.36 -23.47
N SER A 1014 2.15 4.71 -23.89
CA SER A 1014 2.80 4.89 -25.20
C SER A 1014 1.96 4.43 -26.39
N VAL A 1015 0.96 3.56 -26.19
CA VAL A 1015 0.05 3.07 -27.25
C VAL A 1015 -1.23 3.90 -27.33
N LEU A 1016 -1.53 4.70 -26.29
CA LEU A 1016 -2.75 5.52 -26.17
C LEU A 1016 -2.54 6.99 -26.58
N ARG A 1017 -1.35 7.37 -27.07
CA ARG A 1017 -1.03 8.72 -27.53
C ARG A 1017 -0.64 8.78 -29.00
#